data_AF-A0AAW1Q0T7-F1
#
_entry.id   AF-A0AAW1Q0T7-F1
#
_cell.length_a   1.000
_cell.length_b   1.000
_cell.length_c   1.000
_cell.angle_alpha   90.00
_cell.angle_beta   90.00
_cell.angle_gamma   90.00
#
_symmetry.space_group_name_H-M   'P 1'
#
loop_
_entity.id
_entity.type
_entity.pdbx_description
1 polymer ?
#
loop_
_entity_poly.entity_id
_entity_poly.type
_entity_poly.pdbx_seq_one_letter_code
_entity_poly.pdbx_strand_id
1 'polypeptide(L)'
;MRGLRRNFAYFAQVADLRASVYISTSSLSEKKRAKLVNRARALGPINEYLMPAAGPNPAAFAFQLSCDLNAEVQVKVLQLHCAADSDSLGSATTTATPDNSSLYVEAELWAYARCLGLTQCTPYSPLGQAGCAWEDTLTFPTKWRDLPADAQLALTVWEVTVGLCGRHCRAGATFRLFSRKGRIKVARHTLQLHAGQPADPGWPSQTPAKLPLVQRGELGRLEHLQRLYERGEVSQIPWLDPLTLDHIENLRSSDKGEGPNMRMRLDIELPSFPNAVLYHAAAAAPATGALSEPLAEAHIKAPWIALQDSEMGRENPAEHKAQKMARSVTRGLVDRALKPDTEEKRFINEILHYPPNRSLTGEERALVWRFRWSLVGEPAALTRVLQCVDWSDALEARQAGELMTTWAPIAAAQALELLSPAFPQPEVRGHAVSVLQRTDDEELLCYLLQLVQALRYEAADDSPLASLLVARARTNSSLAIQLHWYLFVDWEDPVFGLRAAYVHRRLQAEADEAMEDISKQMGMVAQLRHISKGLKEMGRNAARKTDRLREMMSSTGPCSELGNLKCPLPLDPSVHVLGVMPQECSVFKSALAPLRITLHTADTGEQTQPPEMELAGEEASPHSSMTGPGKDRYVMIYKLGDDLRQDQLVLQLFSLMDRLLKREHLDLRLTPYRVLPTNVDDGLMECILPSTALAKVLEEHRSIHRYLAQFHPDPSSPFGVKAEVLDTFVRSCAGYCVMTYILGVGDRHLDNLLLTPDGRLFHIDFGFILGTDPKPFPPPVKLCGEMVDAMGGADSPAYRRFCSLACEAYNILRKSASLLLSLAHLMAGSSIPDIHAAPETALLKLQEKLRLDLDDESAAEWMQQLLNESATALMPQIMETTHRWAQYWR
;
A
#
# COMPACT_ATOMS: atom_id res chain seq x y z
N MET A 1 30.32 -9.07 -24.68
CA MET A 1 30.06 -8.10 -25.77
C MET A 1 29.48 -6.73 -25.35
N ARG A 2 28.83 -6.57 -24.18
CA ARG A 2 28.33 -5.25 -23.72
C ARG A 2 29.41 -4.28 -23.17
N GLY A 3 30.62 -4.78 -22.86
CA GLY A 3 31.75 -3.97 -22.38
C GLY A 3 32.49 -3.18 -23.48
N LEU A 4 32.73 -3.78 -24.65
CA LEU A 4 33.45 -3.11 -25.76
C LEU A 4 32.65 -1.96 -26.41
N ARG A 5 31.31 -2.04 -26.44
CA ARG A 5 30.44 -0.96 -26.96
C ARG A 5 30.42 0.29 -26.06
N ARG A 6 30.72 0.15 -24.76
CA ARG A 6 30.74 1.28 -23.81
C ARG A 6 32.00 2.14 -23.93
N ASN A 7 33.16 1.54 -24.22
CA ASN A 7 34.39 2.30 -24.44
C ASN A 7 34.31 3.14 -25.73
N PHE A 8 33.73 2.62 -26.80
CA PHE A 8 33.50 3.39 -28.05
C PHE A 8 32.57 4.60 -27.86
N ALA A 9 31.52 4.48 -27.04
CA ALA A 9 30.62 5.60 -26.73
C ALA A 9 31.31 6.68 -25.86
N TYR A 10 32.23 6.27 -24.98
CA TYR A 10 33.01 7.19 -24.13
C TYR A 10 34.03 8.00 -24.95
N PHE A 11 34.72 7.36 -25.91
CA PHE A 11 35.67 8.04 -26.81
C PHE A 11 34.97 8.97 -27.82
N ALA A 12 33.76 8.63 -28.27
CA ALA A 12 32.96 9.50 -29.15
C ALA A 12 32.51 10.80 -28.44
N GLN A 13 32.16 10.74 -27.16
CA GLN A 13 31.69 11.91 -26.39
C GLN A 13 32.79 12.93 -26.07
N VAL A 14 34.02 12.47 -25.84
CA VAL A 14 35.19 13.36 -25.62
C VAL A 14 35.68 13.99 -26.94
N ALA A 15 35.58 13.24 -28.05
CA ALA A 15 35.85 13.76 -29.39
C ALA A 15 34.82 14.82 -29.81
N ASP A 16 33.53 14.63 -29.48
CA ASP A 16 32.46 15.60 -29.72
C ASP A 16 32.61 16.90 -28.92
N LEU A 17 33.08 16.84 -27.66
CA LEU A 17 33.31 18.04 -26.85
C LEU A 17 34.42 18.92 -27.48
N ARG A 18 35.50 18.30 -27.98
CA ARG A 18 36.61 19.00 -28.63
C ARG A 18 36.27 19.43 -30.06
N ALA A 19 35.42 18.69 -30.78
CA ALA A 19 34.90 19.05 -32.09
C ALA A 19 33.86 20.19 -32.04
N SER A 20 33.03 20.25 -31.00
CA SER A 20 32.06 21.35 -30.80
C SER A 20 32.75 22.70 -30.58
N VAL A 21 33.89 22.71 -29.88
CA VAL A 21 34.77 23.90 -29.73
C VAL A 21 35.49 24.25 -31.04
N TYR A 22 35.78 23.24 -31.88
CA TYR A 22 36.34 23.44 -33.23
C TYR A 22 35.36 24.12 -34.19
N ILE A 23 34.05 23.91 -33.99
CA ILE A 23 32.98 24.40 -34.88
C ILE A 23 32.43 25.77 -34.41
N SER A 24 32.40 26.08 -33.11
CA SER A 24 31.78 27.31 -32.58
C SER A 24 32.66 28.56 -32.61
N THR A 25 33.96 28.46 -32.90
CA THR A 25 34.86 29.62 -33.07
C THR A 25 34.67 30.29 -34.43
N SER A 26 33.55 30.98 -34.59
CA SER A 26 33.19 31.79 -35.76
C SER A 26 33.85 33.17 -35.81
N SER A 27 34.77 33.50 -34.89
CA SER A 27 35.41 34.82 -34.79
C SER A 27 36.90 34.89 -35.20
N LEU A 28 37.50 33.80 -35.68
CA LEU A 28 38.92 33.77 -36.10
C LEU A 28 39.10 34.00 -37.61
N SER A 29 40.03 34.90 -37.98
CA SER A 29 40.32 35.19 -39.39
C SER A 29 40.84 33.97 -40.15
N GLU A 30 40.50 33.89 -41.44
CA GLU A 30 40.80 32.76 -42.34
C GLU A 30 42.28 32.32 -42.31
N LYS A 31 43.20 33.28 -42.17
CA LYS A 31 44.64 33.00 -42.05
C LYS A 31 45.02 32.28 -40.75
N LYS A 32 44.34 32.56 -39.63
CA LYS A 32 44.55 31.83 -38.37
C LYS A 32 43.93 30.43 -38.41
N ARG A 33 42.76 30.27 -39.05
CA ARG A 33 42.14 28.95 -39.33
C ARG A 33 43.07 28.05 -40.16
N ALA A 34 43.60 28.55 -41.27
CA ALA A 34 44.50 27.77 -42.12
C ALA A 34 45.80 27.34 -41.40
N LYS A 35 46.35 28.22 -40.53
CA LYS A 35 47.56 27.93 -39.76
C LYS A 35 47.32 26.87 -38.65
N LEU A 36 46.13 26.86 -38.06
CA LEU A 36 45.69 25.87 -37.07
C LEU A 36 45.31 24.53 -37.70
N VAL A 37 44.63 24.53 -38.85
CA VAL A 37 44.30 23.33 -39.63
C VAL A 37 45.58 22.62 -40.10
N ASN A 38 46.58 23.38 -40.56
CA ASN A 38 47.86 22.80 -40.96
C ASN A 38 48.68 22.27 -39.77
N ARG A 39 48.54 22.87 -38.58
CA ARG A 39 49.14 22.34 -37.34
C ARG A 39 48.42 21.09 -36.82
N ALA A 40 47.09 21.03 -36.96
CA ALA A 40 46.29 19.85 -36.61
C ALA A 40 46.49 18.68 -37.59
N ARG A 41 46.78 18.96 -38.87
CA ARG A 41 47.16 17.94 -39.88
C ARG A 41 48.62 17.47 -39.75
N ALA A 42 49.50 18.29 -39.18
CA ALA A 42 50.89 17.91 -38.89
C ALA A 42 51.02 16.97 -37.68
N LEU A 43 49.99 16.92 -36.83
CA LEU A 43 49.79 15.84 -35.86
C LEU A 43 49.12 14.70 -36.62
N GLY A 44 49.82 13.60 -36.86
CA GLY A 44 49.31 12.40 -37.53
C GLY A 44 48.05 11.82 -36.86
N PRO A 45 47.53 10.66 -37.33
CA PRO A 45 46.30 10.08 -36.80
C PRO A 45 46.32 10.06 -35.27
N ILE A 46 45.29 10.68 -34.68
CA ILE A 46 45.12 10.99 -33.24
C ILE A 46 45.23 9.73 -32.34
N ASN A 47 45.28 8.53 -32.91
CA ASN A 47 45.50 7.27 -32.22
C ASN A 47 46.85 7.14 -31.50
N GLU A 48 47.92 7.82 -31.93
CA GLU A 48 49.24 7.66 -31.29
C GLU A 48 49.42 8.51 -30.01
N TYR A 49 48.61 9.55 -29.80
CA TYR A 49 48.67 10.40 -28.60
C TYR A 49 47.62 10.03 -27.53
N LEU A 50 46.87 8.95 -27.74
CA LEU A 50 45.80 8.46 -26.85
C LEU A 50 46.11 7.11 -26.18
N MET A 51 47.35 6.61 -26.32
CA MET A 51 47.83 5.55 -25.43
C MET A 51 48.26 6.19 -24.10
N PRO A 52 47.82 5.69 -22.93
CA PRO A 52 48.43 6.11 -21.68
C PRO A 52 49.92 5.78 -21.79
N ALA A 53 50.78 6.74 -21.46
CA ALA A 53 52.21 6.47 -21.32
C ALA A 53 52.34 5.25 -20.40
N ALA A 54 52.92 4.16 -20.90
CA ALA A 54 53.23 2.97 -20.14
C ALA A 54 54.38 3.31 -19.17
N GLY A 55 54.07 4.07 -18.13
CA GLY A 55 54.91 4.25 -16.94
C GLY A 55 54.66 3.08 -15.98
N PRO A 56 55.68 2.67 -15.19
CA PRO A 56 55.58 1.49 -14.35
C PRO A 56 54.83 1.83 -13.05
N ASN A 57 53.49 1.78 -13.07
CA ASN A 57 52.66 1.30 -11.97
C ASN A 57 51.17 1.43 -12.35
N PRO A 58 50.35 0.36 -12.27
CA PRO A 58 48.91 0.52 -12.28
C PRO A 58 48.55 1.25 -10.97
N ALA A 59 48.09 2.50 -11.06
CA ALA A 59 47.50 3.18 -9.91
C ALA A 59 46.36 2.29 -9.40
N ALA A 60 46.56 1.65 -8.24
CA ALA A 60 45.54 0.86 -7.60
C ALA A 60 44.28 1.74 -7.46
N PHE A 61 43.14 1.28 -7.97
CA PHE A 61 41.86 1.96 -7.77
C PHE A 61 41.51 1.88 -6.27
N ALA A 62 41.94 2.88 -5.51
CA ALA A 62 41.60 3.02 -4.11
C ALA A 62 40.20 3.63 -3.98
N PHE A 63 39.30 2.93 -3.28
CA PHE A 63 38.00 3.46 -2.87
C PHE A 63 37.92 3.39 -1.34
N GLN A 64 37.12 4.26 -0.76
CA GLN A 64 36.81 4.28 0.67
C GLN A 64 35.34 3.87 0.85
N LEU A 65 35.00 3.30 2.01
CA LEU A 65 33.61 2.99 2.32
C LEU A 65 32.98 4.11 3.13
N SER A 66 31.67 4.34 2.97
CA SER A 66 30.95 5.37 3.72
C SER A 66 31.04 5.13 5.23
N CYS A 67 30.99 3.87 5.68
CA CYS A 67 31.13 3.49 7.08
C CYS A 67 32.48 3.91 7.71
N ASP A 68 33.52 4.10 6.89
CA ASP A 68 34.84 4.48 7.38
C ASP A 68 34.96 5.99 7.60
N LEU A 69 34.04 6.79 7.02
CA LEU A 69 34.02 8.25 7.18
C LEU A 69 33.45 8.67 8.54
N ASN A 70 34.32 9.07 9.46
CA ASN A 70 33.92 9.63 10.76
C ASN A 70 33.80 11.17 10.74
N ALA A 71 33.36 11.74 9.62
CA ALA A 71 33.19 13.18 9.47
C ALA A 71 31.69 13.54 9.49
N GLU A 72 31.37 14.72 9.99
CA GLU A 72 30.03 15.30 9.94
C GLU A 72 29.61 15.60 8.50
N VAL A 73 28.31 15.53 8.24
CA VAL A 73 27.75 15.92 6.93
C VAL A 73 27.82 17.44 6.85
N GLN A 74 28.57 17.94 5.88
CA GLN A 74 28.75 19.36 5.62
C GLN A 74 28.27 19.68 4.22
N VAL A 75 27.51 20.76 4.07
CA VAL A 75 27.04 21.26 2.80
C VAL A 75 27.27 22.75 2.76
N LYS A 76 28.06 23.22 1.80
CA LYS A 76 28.28 24.64 1.60
C LYS A 76 27.26 25.20 0.60
N VAL A 77 26.44 26.15 1.04
CA VAL A 77 25.47 26.85 0.19
C VAL A 77 26.15 28.08 -0.40
N LEU A 78 26.30 28.11 -1.72
CA LEU A 78 27.10 29.12 -2.41
C LEU A 78 26.25 30.32 -2.83
N GLN A 79 25.42 30.13 -3.84
CA GLN A 79 24.72 31.22 -4.51
C GLN A 79 23.39 30.75 -5.10
N LEU A 80 22.35 31.56 -4.94
CA LEU A 80 21.09 31.49 -5.66
C LEU A 80 21.16 32.40 -6.89
N HIS A 81 20.85 31.85 -8.06
CA HIS A 81 20.71 32.56 -9.32
C HIS A 81 19.23 32.74 -9.64
N CYS A 82 18.82 33.98 -9.88
CA CYS A 82 17.47 34.34 -10.29
C CYS A 82 17.53 35.09 -11.63
N ALA A 83 16.79 34.64 -12.64
CA ALA A 83 16.62 35.41 -13.86
C ALA A 83 15.76 36.65 -13.59
N ALA A 84 16.21 37.84 -14.00
CA ALA A 84 15.47 39.08 -13.84
C ALA A 84 14.11 39.01 -14.56
N ASP A 85 13.02 39.29 -13.86
CA ASP A 85 11.70 39.45 -14.46
C ASP A 85 11.70 40.66 -15.38
N SER A 86 11.64 40.45 -16.69
CA SER A 86 11.38 41.53 -17.65
C SER A 86 9.89 41.76 -17.90
N ASP A 87 8.98 41.01 -17.25
CA ASP A 87 7.53 41.03 -17.55
C ASP A 87 6.64 41.29 -16.31
N SER A 88 6.95 42.34 -15.55
CA SER A 88 5.96 42.95 -14.66
C SER A 88 6.05 44.48 -14.69
N LEU A 89 5.94 45.06 -15.90
CA LEU A 89 5.54 46.46 -16.07
C LEU A 89 4.09 46.51 -16.57
N GLY A 90 3.16 46.31 -15.65
CA GLY A 90 1.74 46.49 -15.88
C GLY A 90 0.93 46.23 -14.62
N SER A 91 0.25 47.26 -14.13
CA SER A 91 -0.72 47.26 -13.02
C SER A 91 -0.18 47.50 -11.59
N ALA A 92 0.05 48.80 -11.33
CA ALA A 92 -0.52 49.58 -10.23
C ALA A 92 -0.16 49.29 -8.75
N THR A 93 0.34 50.36 -8.12
CA THR A 93 0.18 50.77 -6.72
C THR A 93 0.79 49.91 -5.62
N THR A 94 2.04 50.24 -5.24
CA THR A 94 2.35 50.86 -3.93
C THR A 94 3.84 51.19 -3.87
N THR A 95 4.15 52.38 -3.35
CA THR A 95 5.49 52.82 -2.99
C THR A 95 6.02 51.94 -1.86
N ALA A 96 6.71 50.85 -2.21
CA ALA A 96 7.61 50.13 -1.31
C ALA A 96 8.96 50.08 -2.00
N THR A 97 9.96 50.70 -1.38
CA THR A 97 11.37 50.58 -1.74
C THR A 97 11.76 49.09 -1.80
N PRO A 98 12.58 48.64 -2.77
CA PRO A 98 12.98 47.23 -2.92
C PRO A 98 13.95 46.72 -1.84
N ASP A 99 14.09 47.40 -0.70
CA ASP A 99 15.19 47.23 0.25
C ASP A 99 14.88 46.39 1.50
N ASN A 100 13.68 45.77 1.60
CA ASN A 100 13.23 45.16 2.87
C ASN A 100 12.95 43.65 2.85
N SER A 101 13.30 42.90 1.79
CA SER A 101 13.21 41.43 1.80
C SER A 101 14.60 40.76 1.87
N SER A 102 14.73 39.81 2.80
CA SER A 102 15.93 39.01 3.00
C SER A 102 15.62 37.53 2.83
N LEU A 103 16.52 36.80 2.21
CA LEU A 103 16.42 35.37 1.96
C LEU A 103 17.33 34.57 2.88
N TYR A 104 16.90 33.37 3.26
CA TYR A 104 17.77 32.35 3.83
C TYR A 104 17.40 30.98 3.27
N VAL A 105 18.35 30.06 3.30
CA VAL A 105 18.15 28.67 2.91
C VAL A 105 18.03 27.83 4.17
N GLU A 106 16.95 27.09 4.26
CA GLU A 106 16.69 26.06 5.26
C GLU A 106 17.05 24.71 4.64
N ALA A 107 17.91 23.95 5.32
CA ALA A 107 18.42 22.67 4.86
C ALA A 107 18.10 21.57 5.87
N GLU A 108 17.49 20.50 5.39
CA GLU A 108 17.12 19.34 6.19
C GLU A 108 17.69 18.07 5.57
N LEU A 109 18.14 17.17 6.45
CA LEU A 109 18.68 15.88 6.07
C LEU A 109 17.57 14.84 6.26
N TRP A 110 17.29 14.02 5.26
CA TRP A 110 16.17 13.08 5.28
C TRP A 110 16.61 11.68 4.86
N ALA A 111 16.01 10.64 5.46
CA ALA A 111 16.09 9.26 5.00
C ALA A 111 14.87 8.47 5.44
N TYR A 112 14.46 7.45 4.68
CA TYR A 112 13.27 6.64 4.97
C TYR A 112 12.01 7.47 5.24
N ALA A 113 11.84 8.58 4.51
CA ALA A 113 10.77 9.56 4.70
C ALA A 113 10.71 10.19 6.10
N ARG A 114 11.85 10.30 6.80
CA ARG A 114 11.99 10.98 8.09
C ARG A 114 13.16 11.96 8.10
N CYS A 115 13.02 13.06 8.83
CA CYS A 115 14.09 14.02 9.06
C CYS A 115 15.14 13.44 10.03
N LEU A 116 16.41 13.51 9.63
CA LEU A 116 17.59 13.06 10.35
C LEU A 116 18.24 14.23 11.11
N GLY A 117 17.60 14.63 12.20
CA GLY A 117 18.14 15.62 13.14
C GLY A 117 17.64 17.06 12.93
N LEU A 118 18.43 18.02 13.39
CA LEU A 118 18.03 19.44 13.41
C LEU A 118 18.26 20.11 12.05
N THR A 119 17.25 20.87 11.63
CA THR A 119 17.29 21.77 10.48
C THR A 119 18.42 22.80 10.62
N GLN A 120 19.17 23.01 9.55
CA GLN A 120 20.24 24.01 9.47
C GLN A 120 19.80 25.17 8.59
N CYS A 121 20.12 26.41 8.98
CA CYS A 121 19.76 27.59 8.22
C CYS A 121 20.99 28.43 7.91
N THR A 122 21.05 28.98 6.70
CA THR A 122 22.04 30.02 6.37
C THR A 122 21.66 31.35 7.04
N PRO A 123 22.60 32.30 7.16
CA PRO A 123 22.29 33.68 7.49
C PRO A 123 21.30 34.31 6.49
N TYR A 124 20.63 35.38 6.92
CA TYR A 124 19.83 36.22 6.05
C TYR A 124 20.71 36.99 5.07
N SER A 125 20.33 37.00 3.80
CA SER A 125 21.05 37.68 2.72
C SER A 125 20.06 38.48 1.85
N PRO A 126 20.33 39.76 1.53
CA PRO A 126 19.41 40.59 0.74
C PRO A 126 19.32 40.10 -0.71
N LEU A 127 18.14 40.20 -1.30
CA LEU A 127 17.92 39.80 -2.70
C LEU A 127 18.41 40.89 -3.67
N GLY A 128 19.48 40.61 -4.41
CA GLY A 128 19.97 41.48 -5.50
C GLY A 128 19.32 41.18 -6.86
N GLN A 129 19.54 42.06 -7.85
CA GLN A 129 18.99 41.93 -9.22
C GLN A 129 19.40 40.65 -9.96
N ALA A 130 20.49 39.99 -9.54
CA ALA A 130 21.00 38.75 -10.15
C ALA A 130 20.89 37.52 -9.23
N GLY A 131 20.30 37.66 -8.04
CA GLY A 131 20.23 36.63 -7.01
C GLY A 131 20.95 37.01 -5.71
N CYS A 132 21.37 36.00 -4.94
CA CYS A 132 21.90 36.14 -3.57
C CYS A 132 23.03 35.14 -3.33
N ALA A 133 24.06 35.53 -2.57
CA ALA A 133 25.17 34.66 -2.15
C ALA A 133 25.20 34.52 -0.62
N TRP A 134 25.58 33.33 -0.16
CA TRP A 134 25.79 33.03 1.26
C TRP A 134 27.22 32.58 1.54
N GLU A 135 27.77 31.71 0.68
CA GLU A 135 29.05 31.02 0.89
C GLU A 135 29.19 30.33 2.26
N ASP A 136 28.07 29.96 2.88
CA ASP A 136 28.01 29.46 4.24
C ASP A 136 28.00 27.93 4.29
N THR A 137 28.64 27.35 5.31
CA THR A 137 28.77 25.89 5.47
C THR A 137 27.84 25.38 6.55
N LEU A 138 26.77 24.72 6.12
CA LEU A 138 25.81 24.06 7.01
C LEU A 138 26.39 22.73 7.47
N THR A 139 26.50 22.54 8.78
CA THR A 139 27.06 21.33 9.40
C THR A 139 25.96 20.61 10.17
N PHE A 140 25.73 19.34 9.82
CA PHE A 140 24.74 18.50 10.49
C PHE A 140 25.42 17.64 11.56
N PRO A 141 24.77 17.37 12.70
CA PRO A 141 25.32 16.50 13.76
C PRO A 141 25.46 15.04 13.30
N THR A 142 24.80 14.67 12.20
CA THR A 142 24.85 13.35 11.57
C THR A 142 26.16 13.16 10.80
N LYS A 143 26.78 11.99 10.93
CA LYS A 143 28.03 11.66 10.23
C LYS A 143 27.79 10.90 8.94
N TRP A 144 28.73 11.00 8.00
CA TRP A 144 28.65 10.28 6.71
C TRP A 144 28.54 8.76 6.85
N ARG A 145 29.08 8.17 7.92
CA ARG A 145 28.98 6.73 8.22
C ARG A 145 27.59 6.26 8.62
N ASP A 146 26.78 7.15 9.17
CA ASP A 146 25.45 6.83 9.70
C ASP A 146 24.34 7.07 8.65
N LEU A 147 24.71 7.59 7.48
CA LEU A 147 23.77 7.87 6.41
C LEU A 147 23.41 6.60 5.60
N PRO A 148 22.10 6.31 5.43
CA PRO A 148 21.64 5.24 4.56
C PRO A 148 21.73 5.62 3.07
N ALA A 149 21.64 4.63 2.18
CA ALA A 149 21.81 4.82 0.74
C ALA A 149 20.77 5.75 0.08
N ASP A 150 19.60 5.88 0.70
CA ASP A 150 18.49 6.71 0.24
C ASP A 150 18.53 8.15 0.77
N ALA A 151 19.55 8.51 1.56
CA ALA A 151 19.66 9.83 2.18
C ALA A 151 19.54 10.98 1.17
N GLN A 152 18.69 11.95 1.53
CA GLN A 152 18.32 13.12 0.74
C GLN A 152 18.59 14.40 1.54
N LEU A 153 18.89 15.47 0.82
CA LEU A 153 19.04 16.82 1.33
C LEU A 153 17.88 17.64 0.75
N ALA A 154 16.97 18.08 1.61
CA ALA A 154 15.87 18.98 1.27
C ALA A 154 16.29 20.42 1.54
N LEU A 155 16.18 21.30 0.54
CA LEU A 155 16.61 22.69 0.60
C LEU A 155 15.44 23.60 0.25
N THR A 156 14.99 24.41 1.20
CA THR A 156 13.89 25.38 1.00
C THR A 156 14.42 26.80 1.16
N VAL A 157 14.16 27.65 0.17
CA VAL A 157 14.52 29.07 0.20
C VAL A 157 13.33 29.87 0.73
N TRP A 158 13.54 30.55 1.85
CA TRP A 158 12.53 31.35 2.54
C TRP A 158 12.79 32.84 2.35
N GLU A 159 11.73 33.61 2.13
CA GLU A 159 11.73 35.07 2.06
C GLU A 159 11.09 35.67 3.31
N VAL A 160 11.79 36.63 3.91
CA VAL A 160 11.35 37.36 5.10
C VAL A 160 11.34 38.85 4.80
N THR A 161 10.18 39.49 4.98
CA THR A 161 9.97 40.91 4.73
C THR A 161 9.79 41.66 6.03
N VAL A 162 10.56 42.73 6.25
CA VAL A 162 10.47 43.56 7.46
C VAL A 162 9.08 44.20 7.56
N GLY A 163 8.33 43.85 8.62
CA GLY A 163 7.01 44.42 8.93
C GLY A 163 5.81 43.47 8.81
N LEU A 164 5.99 42.24 8.29
CA LEU A 164 4.97 41.19 8.23
C LEU A 164 5.35 40.01 9.13
N CYS A 165 4.39 39.48 9.91
CA CYS A 165 4.58 38.25 10.67
C CYS A 165 4.38 37.03 9.76
N GLY A 166 5.45 36.51 9.18
CA GLY A 166 5.42 35.26 8.41
C GLY A 166 6.63 35.09 7.48
N ARG A 167 7.07 33.85 7.29
CA ARG A 167 8.06 33.46 6.26
C ARG A 167 7.31 32.99 5.00
N HIS A 168 7.72 33.46 3.82
CA HIS A 168 7.13 33.03 2.56
C HIS A 168 8.05 32.04 1.84
N CYS A 169 7.52 30.90 1.40
CA CYS A 169 8.31 29.92 0.68
C CYS A 169 8.55 30.38 -0.76
N ARG A 170 9.79 30.71 -1.09
CA ARG A 170 10.17 31.17 -2.43
C ARG A 170 10.33 30.00 -3.39
N ALA A 171 11.07 28.97 -2.98
CA ALA A 171 11.29 27.76 -3.78
C ALA A 171 11.90 26.62 -2.96
N GLY A 172 11.76 25.38 -3.45
CA GLY A 172 12.26 24.17 -2.79
C GLY A 172 12.91 23.19 -3.75
N ALA A 173 13.86 22.39 -3.26
CA ALA A 173 14.50 21.32 -4.01
C ALA A 173 15.03 20.19 -3.13
N THR A 174 14.84 18.96 -3.61
CA THR A 174 15.27 17.74 -2.92
C THR A 174 16.38 17.03 -3.69
N PHE A 175 17.53 16.82 -3.04
CA PHE A 175 18.77 16.33 -3.64
C PHE A 175 19.32 15.09 -2.95
N ARG A 176 19.45 13.96 -3.67
CA ARG A 176 20.07 12.75 -3.09
C ARG A 176 21.56 12.89 -2.85
N LEU A 177 22.07 12.46 -1.70
CA LEU A 177 23.49 12.48 -1.38
C LEU A 177 24.26 11.33 -2.04
N PHE A 178 23.60 10.19 -2.26
CA PHE A 178 24.17 9.04 -2.97
C PHE A 178 23.72 8.97 -4.44
N SER A 179 24.60 8.47 -5.30
CA SER A 179 24.26 8.11 -6.68
C SER A 179 23.51 6.77 -6.74
N ARG A 180 22.84 6.46 -7.87
CA ARG A 180 22.19 5.16 -8.09
C ARG A 180 23.13 3.94 -7.95
N LYS A 181 24.46 4.16 -7.99
CA LYS A 181 25.48 3.13 -7.81
C LYS A 181 26.06 3.11 -6.39
N GLY A 182 25.42 3.79 -5.43
CA GLY A 182 25.88 3.89 -4.05
C GLY A 182 27.08 4.81 -3.82
N ARG A 183 27.62 5.50 -4.83
CA ARG A 183 28.76 6.43 -4.65
C ARG A 183 28.30 7.76 -4.06
N ILE A 184 28.98 8.28 -3.04
CA ILE A 184 28.73 9.61 -2.47
C ILE A 184 28.97 10.68 -3.54
N LYS A 185 28.07 11.66 -3.61
CA LYS A 185 28.22 12.83 -4.48
C LYS A 185 29.12 13.86 -3.80
N VAL A 186 30.03 14.44 -4.56
CA VAL A 186 31.09 15.35 -4.09
C VAL A 186 31.19 16.55 -5.02
N ALA A 187 31.86 17.60 -4.54
CA ALA A 187 32.11 18.85 -5.27
C ALA A 187 30.83 19.66 -5.56
N ARG A 188 30.94 20.61 -6.48
CA ARG A 188 29.89 21.61 -6.77
C ARG A 188 28.72 21.01 -7.54
N HIS A 189 27.52 21.43 -7.17
CA HIS A 189 26.26 21.03 -7.79
C HIS A 189 25.32 22.22 -7.91
N THR A 190 24.89 22.47 -9.13
CA THR A 190 23.75 23.35 -9.41
C THR A 190 22.45 22.55 -9.29
N LEU A 191 21.52 23.05 -8.47
CA LEU A 191 20.22 22.47 -8.19
C LEU A 191 19.13 23.31 -8.83
N GLN A 192 18.16 22.67 -9.48
CA GLN A 192 16.99 23.36 -9.98
C GLN A 192 15.97 23.49 -8.84
N LEU A 193 15.48 24.71 -8.61
CA LEU A 193 14.47 24.97 -7.58
C LEU A 193 13.06 25.04 -8.18
N HIS A 194 12.07 24.54 -7.44
CA HIS A 194 10.65 24.59 -7.81
C HIS A 194 9.99 25.78 -7.10
N ALA A 195 9.54 26.76 -7.86
CA ALA A 195 9.01 28.02 -7.33
C ALA A 195 7.69 27.80 -6.56
N GLY A 196 7.53 28.49 -5.43
CA GLY A 196 6.29 28.49 -4.64
C GLY A 196 5.98 27.20 -3.89
N GLN A 197 6.90 26.21 -3.86
CA GLN A 197 6.74 24.94 -3.16
C GLN A 197 7.94 24.69 -2.24
N PRO A 198 7.75 24.26 -0.98
CA PRO A 198 8.85 23.83 -0.13
C PRO A 198 9.47 22.53 -0.64
N ALA A 199 10.69 22.21 -0.22
CA ALA A 199 11.33 20.95 -0.58
C ALA A 199 10.51 19.77 -0.06
N ASP A 200 10.24 18.79 -0.92
CA ASP A 200 9.47 17.59 -0.64
C ASP A 200 10.44 16.39 -0.61
N PRO A 201 10.74 15.83 0.57
CA PRO A 201 11.64 14.70 0.73
C PRO A 201 10.99 13.34 0.38
N GLY A 202 9.76 13.34 -0.14
CA GLY A 202 9.00 12.15 -0.53
C GLY A 202 9.66 11.32 -1.64
N TRP A 203 9.12 10.11 -1.84
CA TRP A 203 9.56 9.21 -2.91
C TRP A 203 8.38 8.69 -3.73
N PRO A 204 8.27 9.08 -5.01
CA PRO A 204 9.08 10.06 -5.73
C PRO A 204 8.84 11.51 -5.24
N SER A 205 9.91 12.30 -5.11
CA SER A 205 9.81 13.72 -4.72
C SER A 205 9.12 14.53 -5.81
N GLN A 206 8.19 15.40 -5.42
CA GLN A 206 7.54 16.36 -6.32
C GLN A 206 8.45 17.54 -6.67
N THR A 207 9.50 17.79 -5.88
CA THR A 207 10.49 18.87 -6.08
C THR A 207 11.91 18.32 -6.33
N PRO A 208 12.15 17.46 -7.34
CA PRO A 208 13.46 16.87 -7.57
C PRO A 208 14.47 17.93 -8.03
N ALA A 209 15.62 18.01 -7.35
CA ALA A 209 16.67 18.99 -7.66
C ALA A 209 17.40 18.72 -8.99
N LYS A 210 17.25 17.50 -9.56
CA LYS A 210 17.96 17.04 -10.76
C LYS A 210 17.06 16.15 -11.65
N LEU A 211 16.59 16.68 -12.79
CA LEU A 211 15.77 15.96 -13.78
C LEU A 211 16.53 14.82 -14.49
N PRO A 212 15.88 13.85 -15.16
CA PRO A 212 16.56 12.83 -15.99
C PRO A 212 17.42 13.45 -17.12
N LEU A 213 18.57 12.83 -17.45
CA LEU A 213 19.54 13.35 -18.46
C LEU A 213 18.93 13.69 -19.82
N VAL A 214 17.92 12.94 -20.26
CA VAL A 214 17.19 13.15 -21.53
C VAL A 214 16.44 14.48 -21.55
N GLN A 215 16.08 15.01 -20.39
CA GLN A 215 15.33 16.26 -20.22
C GLN A 215 16.22 17.47 -19.87
N ARG A 216 17.56 17.28 -19.76
CA ARG A 216 18.50 18.35 -19.35
C ARG A 216 19.16 19.14 -20.48
N GLY A 217 18.85 18.83 -21.74
CA GLY A 217 19.45 19.49 -22.91
C GLY A 217 20.99 19.44 -22.95
N GLU A 218 21.61 20.38 -23.67
CA GLU A 218 23.07 20.50 -23.83
C GLU A 218 23.79 20.86 -22.51
N LEU A 219 23.15 21.63 -21.63
CA LEU A 219 23.74 22.05 -20.35
C LEU A 219 23.95 20.89 -19.38
N GLY A 220 22.99 19.96 -19.28
CA GLY A 220 23.16 18.75 -18.48
C GLY A 220 24.25 17.81 -19.00
N ARG A 221 24.51 17.84 -20.32
CA ARG A 221 25.62 17.12 -20.96
C ARG A 221 26.96 17.76 -20.58
N LEU A 222 27.07 19.09 -20.65
CA LEU A 222 28.28 19.84 -20.26
C LEU A 222 28.60 19.68 -18.77
N GLU A 223 27.61 19.75 -17.87
CA GLU A 223 27.79 19.46 -16.44
C GLU A 223 28.26 18.04 -16.16
N HIS A 224 27.87 17.07 -16.98
CA HIS A 224 28.37 15.70 -16.86
C HIS A 224 29.84 15.61 -17.25
N LEU A 225 30.24 16.28 -18.32
CA LEU A 225 31.59 16.25 -18.86
C LEU A 225 32.57 17.06 -18.00
N GLN A 226 32.15 18.20 -17.45
CA GLN A 226 32.95 18.96 -16.47
C GLN A 226 33.25 18.12 -15.22
N ARG A 227 32.28 17.34 -14.72
CA ARG A 227 32.51 16.42 -13.60
C ARG A 227 33.54 15.33 -13.92
N LEU A 228 33.62 14.87 -15.17
CA LEU A 228 34.63 13.88 -15.58
C LEU A 228 36.02 14.53 -15.67
N TYR A 229 36.09 15.79 -16.10
CA TYR A 229 37.31 16.59 -16.13
C TYR A 229 37.85 16.89 -14.72
N GLU A 230 37.00 17.33 -13.79
CA GLU A 230 37.37 17.59 -12.38
C GLU A 230 37.85 16.33 -11.64
N ARG A 231 37.42 15.14 -12.08
CA ARG A 231 37.84 13.84 -11.53
C ARG A 231 39.15 13.33 -12.11
N GLY A 232 39.75 14.03 -13.08
CA GLY A 232 40.92 13.55 -13.81
C GLY A 232 40.64 12.36 -14.75
N GLU A 233 39.35 12.05 -15.01
CA GLU A 233 38.94 11.02 -15.97
C GLU A 233 39.03 11.51 -17.44
N VAL A 234 39.34 12.81 -17.63
CA VAL A 234 39.67 13.45 -18.90
C VAL A 234 41.08 14.04 -18.81
N SER A 235 41.93 13.75 -19.80
CA SER A 235 43.30 14.27 -19.88
C SER A 235 43.33 15.79 -20.03
N GLN A 236 44.06 16.50 -19.17
CA GLN A 236 44.23 17.96 -19.25
C GLN A 236 45.09 18.36 -20.47
N ILE A 237 44.65 19.36 -21.21
CA ILE A 237 45.37 20.02 -22.31
C ILE A 237 45.50 21.51 -21.94
N PRO A 238 46.66 21.94 -21.41
CA PRO A 238 46.85 23.24 -20.77
C PRO A 238 46.47 24.48 -21.62
N TRP A 239 46.54 24.37 -22.95
CA TRP A 239 46.21 25.48 -23.85
C TRP A 239 44.73 25.50 -24.30
N LEU A 240 44.04 24.35 -24.25
CA LEU A 240 42.67 24.18 -24.74
C LEU A 240 41.66 24.24 -23.59
N ASP A 241 42.02 23.72 -22.42
CA ASP A 241 41.13 23.65 -21.27
C ASP A 241 40.64 25.04 -20.82
N PRO A 242 41.48 26.09 -20.71
CA PRO A 242 41.01 27.44 -20.35
C PRO A 242 39.98 27.99 -21.34
N LEU A 243 40.16 27.73 -22.65
CA LEU A 243 39.22 28.18 -23.69
C LEU A 243 37.90 27.38 -23.64
N THR A 244 37.96 26.10 -23.30
CA THR A 244 36.76 25.27 -23.15
C THR A 244 35.95 25.64 -21.91
N LEU A 245 36.62 25.94 -20.79
CA LEU A 245 35.97 26.36 -19.55
C LEU A 245 35.31 27.73 -19.71
N ASP A 246 36.00 28.68 -20.33
CA ASP A 246 35.45 29.99 -20.68
C ASP A 246 34.24 29.88 -21.63
N HIS A 247 34.29 28.97 -22.61
CA HIS A 247 33.14 28.72 -23.49
C HIS A 247 31.94 28.08 -22.75
N ILE A 248 32.20 27.17 -21.80
CA ILE A 248 31.15 26.56 -20.97
C ILE A 248 30.50 27.62 -20.07
N GLU A 249 31.27 28.55 -19.50
CA GLU A 249 30.73 29.69 -18.74
C GLU A 249 29.90 30.64 -19.61
N ASN A 250 30.35 30.92 -20.83
CA ASN A 250 29.58 31.72 -21.79
C ASN A 250 28.26 31.04 -22.20
N LEU A 251 28.26 29.71 -22.41
CA LEU A 251 27.03 28.96 -22.69
C LEU A 251 26.08 28.93 -21.48
N ARG A 252 26.60 28.85 -20.25
CA ARG A 252 25.81 28.98 -19.01
C ARG A 252 25.13 30.34 -18.89
N SER A 253 25.82 31.41 -19.30
CA SER A 253 25.29 32.78 -19.26
C SER A 253 24.28 33.09 -20.37
N SER A 254 24.30 32.35 -21.48
CA SER A 254 23.45 32.58 -22.66
C SER A 254 22.11 31.82 -22.62
N ASP A 255 21.98 30.81 -21.76
CA ASP A 255 20.78 29.98 -21.63
C ASP A 255 19.70 30.62 -20.75
N LYS A 256 18.84 31.43 -21.38
CA LYS A 256 17.61 31.94 -20.76
C LYS A 256 16.52 30.87 -20.86
N GLY A 257 16.51 29.92 -19.93
CA GLY A 257 15.62 28.75 -19.96
C GLY A 257 14.15 29.09 -20.23
N GLU A 258 13.55 28.44 -21.24
CA GLU A 258 12.12 28.52 -21.56
C GLU A 258 11.32 27.61 -20.62
N GLY A 259 10.75 28.18 -19.56
CA GLY A 259 9.77 27.51 -18.69
C GLY A 259 9.59 28.18 -17.31
N PRO A 260 8.40 28.11 -16.68
CA PRO A 260 8.12 28.75 -15.40
C PRO A 260 8.92 28.16 -14.22
N ASN A 261 9.22 26.85 -14.24
CA ASN A 261 9.99 26.15 -13.19
C ASN A 261 11.51 26.13 -13.46
N MET A 262 12.01 26.85 -14.47
CA MET A 262 13.40 26.76 -14.93
C MET A 262 14.22 28.03 -14.65
N ARG A 263 13.69 28.95 -13.82
CA ARG A 263 14.21 30.32 -13.62
C ARG A 263 15.02 30.55 -12.34
N MET A 264 15.05 29.60 -11.41
CA MET A 264 15.83 29.69 -10.16
C MET A 264 16.76 28.48 -9.98
N ARG A 265 18.05 28.75 -9.71
CA ARG A 265 19.08 27.71 -9.52
C ARG A 265 19.88 27.98 -8.26
N LEU A 266 20.13 26.95 -7.45
CA LEU A 266 20.94 27.04 -6.23
C LEU A 266 22.24 26.24 -6.40
N ASP A 267 23.38 26.90 -6.21
CA ASP A 267 24.67 26.24 -6.19
C ASP A 267 25.02 25.81 -4.77
N ILE A 268 25.32 24.52 -4.63
CA ILE A 268 25.84 23.91 -3.40
C ILE A 268 27.18 23.24 -3.65
N GLU A 269 27.98 23.07 -2.61
CA GLU A 269 29.24 22.35 -2.65
C GLU A 269 29.28 21.29 -1.54
N LEU A 270 29.54 20.05 -1.95
CA LEU A 270 29.72 18.92 -1.06
C LEU A 270 31.22 18.64 -0.84
N PRO A 271 31.61 18.10 0.32
CA PRO A 271 33.00 17.81 0.62
C PRO A 271 33.63 16.89 -0.42
N SER A 272 34.89 17.16 -0.76
CA SER A 272 35.69 16.32 -1.63
C SER A 272 36.48 15.30 -0.80
N PHE A 273 36.60 14.08 -1.31
CA PHE A 273 37.37 13.01 -0.69
C PHE A 273 38.52 12.61 -1.62
N PRO A 274 39.69 12.25 -1.08
CA PRO A 274 40.86 11.86 -1.88
C PRO A 274 40.61 10.61 -2.73
N ASN A 275 39.74 9.70 -2.26
CA ASN A 275 39.32 8.49 -2.96
C ASN A 275 37.81 8.48 -3.16
N ALA A 276 37.34 7.68 -4.14
CA ALA A 276 35.90 7.49 -4.34
C ALA A 276 35.27 6.80 -3.13
N VAL A 277 34.24 7.42 -2.54
CA VAL A 277 33.53 6.82 -1.39
C VAL A 277 32.29 6.07 -1.86
N LEU A 278 32.23 4.78 -1.56
CA LEU A 278 31.10 3.89 -1.88
C LEU A 278 30.29 3.61 -0.61
N TYR A 279 28.96 3.62 -0.77
CA TYR A 279 28.05 3.24 0.28
C TYR A 279 28.31 1.80 0.70
N HIS A 280 28.50 1.62 2.00
CA HIS A 280 28.52 0.33 2.65
C HIS A 280 27.86 0.52 4.01
N ALA A 281 26.83 -0.27 4.27
CA ALA A 281 26.25 -0.33 5.61
C ALA A 281 27.32 -0.92 6.54
N ALA A 282 27.73 -0.17 7.57
CA ALA A 282 28.43 -0.79 8.69
C ALA A 282 27.51 -1.91 9.21
N ALA A 283 28.07 -3.08 9.51
CA ALA A 283 27.32 -4.18 10.13
C ALA A 283 26.89 -3.78 11.56
N ALA A 284 25.93 -2.87 11.68
CA ALA A 284 25.04 -2.76 12.80
C ALA A 284 23.87 -3.69 12.50
N ALA A 285 23.44 -4.47 13.49
CA ALA A 285 22.30 -5.35 13.42
C ALA A 285 21.09 -4.65 12.75
N PRO A 286 20.27 -5.37 11.97
CA PRO A 286 19.11 -4.76 11.33
C PRO A 286 18.27 -4.11 12.41
N ALA A 287 18.07 -2.79 12.31
CA ALA A 287 17.08 -2.08 13.09
C ALA A 287 15.70 -2.48 12.56
N THR A 288 15.29 -3.71 12.81
CA THR A 288 13.89 -4.15 12.79
C THR A 288 13.30 -3.77 14.14
N GLY A 289 12.95 -2.50 14.27
CA GLY A 289 12.06 -1.99 15.30
C GLY A 289 11.10 -1.07 14.58
N ALA A 290 9.81 -1.39 14.62
CA ALA A 290 8.76 -0.54 14.09
C ALA A 290 8.93 0.87 14.68
N LEU A 291 9.20 1.84 13.81
CA LEU A 291 9.28 3.23 14.21
C LEU A 291 7.87 3.81 14.06
N SER A 292 7.23 4.17 15.17
CA SER A 292 5.99 4.94 15.19
C SER A 292 6.14 6.23 14.37
N GLU A 293 5.13 6.59 13.58
CA GLU A 293 5.07 7.88 12.86
C GLU A 293 4.96 9.08 13.82
N PRO A 294 5.44 10.28 13.41
CA PRO A 294 5.16 11.50 14.16
C PRO A 294 3.69 11.88 14.01
N LEU A 295 3.06 12.26 15.13
CA LEU A 295 1.76 12.94 15.15
C LEU A 295 1.82 14.16 14.23
N ALA A 296 0.87 14.22 13.29
CA ALA A 296 0.68 15.34 12.38
C ALA A 296 0.67 16.70 13.10
N GLU A 297 1.27 17.69 12.44
CA GLU A 297 1.44 19.07 12.90
C GLU A 297 0.16 19.69 13.47
N ALA A 298 0.00 19.61 14.79
CA ALA A 298 -0.84 20.57 15.50
C ALA A 298 -0.10 21.91 15.49
N HIS A 299 -0.60 22.86 14.73
CA HIS A 299 -0.22 24.27 14.81
C HIS A 299 -0.54 24.81 16.22
N ILE A 300 0.35 24.56 17.18
CA ILE A 300 0.26 25.13 18.53
C ILE A 300 0.92 26.52 18.48
N LYS A 301 0.07 27.55 18.44
CA LYS A 301 0.48 28.93 18.75
C LYS A 301 0.70 29.07 20.27
N ALA A 302 1.89 28.76 20.79
CA ALA A 302 2.42 29.22 22.11
C ALA A 302 3.84 28.65 22.41
N PRO A 303 4.64 29.28 23.29
CA PRO A 303 6.11 29.27 23.24
C PRO A 303 6.74 28.17 24.10
N TRP A 304 6.35 26.90 23.90
CA TRP A 304 7.07 25.77 24.49
C TRP A 304 7.82 25.03 23.40
N ILE A 305 9.15 24.92 23.57
CA ILE A 305 10.01 24.14 22.69
C ILE A 305 9.61 22.67 22.87
N ALA A 306 8.93 22.10 21.89
CA ALA A 306 8.71 20.67 21.82
C ALA A 306 10.06 20.00 21.48
N LEU A 307 10.78 19.55 22.51
CA LEU A 307 11.95 18.69 22.34
C LEU A 307 11.45 17.31 21.93
N GLN A 308 11.56 17.00 20.63
CA GLN A 308 11.30 15.67 20.12
C GLN A 308 12.45 14.76 20.56
N ASP A 309 12.21 13.92 21.56
CA ASP A 309 13.18 12.93 22.00
C ASP A 309 13.27 11.80 20.96
N SER A 310 14.37 11.76 20.23
CA SER A 310 14.65 10.75 19.20
C SER A 310 14.81 9.33 19.75
N GLU A 311 14.92 9.18 21.08
CA GLU A 311 15.05 7.89 21.77
C GLU A 311 13.72 7.35 22.30
N MET A 312 12.63 8.14 22.26
CA MET A 312 11.30 7.64 22.64
C MET A 312 10.88 6.48 21.74
N GLY A 313 10.65 5.32 22.36
CA GLY A 313 10.33 4.06 21.67
C GLY A 313 11.53 3.24 21.20
N ARG A 314 12.77 3.69 21.42
CA ARG A 314 13.98 2.88 21.19
C ARG A 314 14.30 2.04 22.42
N GLU A 315 14.68 0.78 22.23
CA GLU A 315 15.18 -0.05 23.33
C GLU A 315 16.43 0.60 23.94
N ASN A 316 16.44 0.75 25.26
CA ASN A 316 17.58 1.26 26.00
C ASN A 316 18.78 0.29 25.80
N PRO A 317 19.88 0.71 25.16
CA PRO A 317 21.02 -0.16 24.88
C PRO A 317 21.67 -0.74 26.14
N ALA A 318 21.61 -0.01 27.26
CA ALA A 318 22.14 -0.47 28.54
C ALA A 318 21.27 -1.58 29.15
N GLU A 319 19.94 -1.44 29.09
CA GLU A 319 19.01 -2.49 29.49
C GLU A 319 19.13 -3.71 28.59
N HIS A 320 19.18 -3.54 27.27
CA HIS A 320 19.36 -4.62 26.32
C HIS A 320 20.68 -5.37 26.59
N LYS A 321 21.78 -4.65 26.85
CA LYS A 321 23.06 -5.25 27.23
C LYS A 321 22.98 -5.96 28.59
N ALA A 322 22.31 -5.38 29.59
CA ALA A 322 22.11 -6.01 30.89
C ALA A 322 21.29 -7.30 30.78
N GLN A 323 20.21 -7.29 29.99
CA GLN A 323 19.39 -8.46 29.70
C GLN A 323 20.21 -9.55 28.99
N LYS A 324 21.01 -9.19 27.97
CA LYS A 324 21.92 -10.13 27.31
C LYS A 324 22.94 -10.74 28.27
N MET A 325 23.51 -9.93 29.16
CA MET A 325 24.45 -10.43 30.18
C MET A 325 23.75 -11.36 31.17
N ALA A 326 22.55 -11.01 31.65
CA ALA A 326 21.76 -11.85 32.55
C ALA A 326 21.41 -13.20 31.90
N ARG A 327 20.95 -13.19 30.63
CA ARG A 327 20.69 -14.41 29.85
C ARG A 327 21.94 -15.26 29.67
N SER A 328 23.08 -14.63 29.38
CA SER A 328 24.39 -15.29 29.21
C SER A 328 24.86 -16.02 30.48
N VAL A 329 24.59 -15.46 31.67
CA VAL A 329 24.96 -16.09 32.96
C VAL A 329 24.22 -17.42 33.18
N THR A 330 22.98 -17.52 32.71
CA THR A 330 22.14 -18.73 32.82
C THR A 330 22.39 -19.82 31.75
N ARG A 331 23.27 -19.59 30.76
CA ARG A 331 23.47 -20.49 29.60
C ARG A 331 23.90 -21.94 29.94
N GLY A 332 24.39 -22.21 31.16
CA GLY A 332 24.90 -23.53 31.58
C GLY A 332 24.04 -24.31 32.58
N LEU A 333 22.99 -23.70 33.15
CA LEU A 333 22.13 -24.31 34.18
C LEU A 333 20.72 -24.45 33.62
N VAL A 334 20.53 -25.42 32.73
CA VAL A 334 19.25 -25.67 32.07
C VAL A 334 18.58 -26.89 32.71
N ASP A 335 17.65 -26.65 33.64
CA ASP A 335 16.75 -27.69 34.13
C ASP A 335 15.55 -27.82 33.17
N ARG A 336 15.54 -28.90 32.38
CA ARG A 336 14.45 -29.21 31.44
C ARG A 336 13.15 -29.61 32.14
N ALA A 337 13.22 -29.99 33.42
CA ALA A 337 12.06 -30.36 34.24
C ALA A 337 11.49 -29.18 35.04
N LEU A 338 12.06 -27.98 34.89
CA LEU A 338 11.62 -26.78 35.59
C LEU A 338 10.15 -26.45 35.24
N LYS A 339 9.32 -26.29 36.26
CA LYS A 339 7.91 -25.92 36.12
C LYS A 339 7.64 -24.59 36.83
N PRO A 340 6.81 -23.72 36.24
CA PRO A 340 6.41 -22.48 36.90
C PRO A 340 5.54 -22.75 38.13
N ASP A 341 5.65 -21.88 39.13
CA ASP A 341 4.74 -21.87 40.27
C ASP A 341 3.34 -21.37 39.88
N THR A 342 2.42 -21.25 40.84
CA THR A 342 1.03 -20.85 40.57
C THR A 342 0.92 -19.41 40.06
N GLU A 343 1.74 -18.49 40.57
CA GLU A 343 1.69 -17.07 40.18
C GLU A 343 2.36 -16.87 38.82
N GLU A 344 3.50 -17.50 38.59
CA GLU A 344 4.22 -17.52 37.31
C GLU A 344 3.36 -18.15 36.22
N LYS A 345 2.64 -19.25 36.50
CA LYS A 345 1.68 -19.84 35.55
C LYS A 345 0.58 -18.88 35.17
N ARG A 346 0.00 -18.17 36.14
CA ARG A 346 -1.04 -17.19 35.88
C ARG A 346 -0.51 -16.07 34.98
N PHE A 347 0.68 -15.54 35.28
CA PHE A 347 1.28 -14.47 34.50
C PHE A 347 1.66 -14.92 33.09
N ILE A 348 2.20 -16.14 32.93
CA ILE A 348 2.43 -16.72 31.60
C ILE A 348 1.11 -16.84 30.83
N ASN A 349 0.03 -17.31 31.47
CA ASN A 349 -1.27 -17.42 30.83
C ASN A 349 -1.80 -16.05 30.37
N GLU A 350 -1.65 -15.01 31.20
CA GLU A 350 -1.98 -13.63 30.82
C GLU A 350 -1.18 -13.17 29.60
N ILE A 351 0.13 -13.46 29.54
CA ILE A 351 0.99 -13.15 28.37
C ILE A 351 0.53 -13.89 27.11
N LEU A 352 0.11 -15.15 27.22
CA LEU A 352 -0.34 -15.93 26.06
C LEU A 352 -1.60 -15.35 25.41
N HIS A 353 -2.45 -14.68 26.19
CA HIS A 353 -3.67 -14.02 25.71
C HIS A 353 -3.45 -12.60 25.19
N TYR A 354 -2.22 -12.09 25.21
CA TYR A 354 -1.91 -10.80 24.59
C TYR A 354 -2.25 -10.82 23.10
N PRO A 355 -2.54 -9.66 22.49
CA PRO A 355 -2.75 -9.57 21.06
C PRO A 355 -1.41 -9.77 20.30
N PRO A 356 -1.39 -10.37 19.09
CA PRO A 356 -0.15 -10.74 18.39
C PRO A 356 0.85 -9.60 18.19
N ASN A 357 0.33 -8.37 18.01
CA ASN A 357 1.08 -7.13 17.78
C ASN A 357 1.68 -6.49 19.04
N ARG A 358 1.31 -6.93 20.25
CA ARG A 358 1.88 -6.38 21.49
C ARG A 358 3.30 -6.90 21.70
N SER A 359 4.25 -5.97 21.81
CA SER A 359 5.62 -6.30 22.20
C SER A 359 5.68 -6.74 23.67
N LEU A 360 6.50 -7.75 23.92
CA LEU A 360 6.76 -8.27 25.26
C LEU A 360 7.91 -7.50 25.91
N THR A 361 7.78 -7.16 27.19
CA THR A 361 8.84 -6.54 27.99
C THR A 361 10.01 -7.51 28.21
N GLY A 362 11.18 -6.99 28.58
CA GLY A 362 12.36 -7.83 28.84
C GLY A 362 12.14 -8.90 29.91
N GLU A 363 11.37 -8.57 30.95
CA GLU A 363 11.01 -9.48 32.04
C GLU A 363 10.04 -10.57 31.59
N GLU A 364 8.97 -10.20 30.86
CA GLU A 364 8.02 -11.14 30.26
C GLU A 364 8.74 -12.11 29.32
N ARG A 365 9.63 -11.61 28.48
CA ARG A 365 10.43 -12.44 27.56
C ARG A 365 11.32 -13.41 28.31
N ALA A 366 11.97 -12.95 29.39
CA ALA A 366 12.82 -13.79 30.21
C ALA A 366 12.01 -14.89 30.93
N LEU A 367 10.81 -14.57 31.43
CA LEU A 367 9.93 -15.52 32.10
C LEU A 367 9.46 -16.63 31.16
N VAL A 368 8.93 -16.27 29.99
CA VAL A 368 8.43 -17.23 28.98
C VAL A 368 9.58 -18.10 28.47
N TRP A 369 10.75 -17.50 28.19
CA TRP A 369 11.92 -18.24 27.75
C TRP A 369 12.43 -19.21 28.83
N ARG A 370 12.43 -18.82 30.11
CA ARG A 370 12.86 -19.67 31.22
C ARG A 370 12.06 -20.97 31.31
N PHE A 371 10.74 -20.90 31.09
CA PHE A 371 9.83 -22.06 31.20
C PHE A 371 9.49 -22.73 29.87
N ARG A 372 10.22 -22.44 28.79
CA ARG A 372 9.96 -22.92 27.42
C ARG A 372 9.68 -24.42 27.28
N TRP A 373 10.39 -25.28 28.03
CA TRP A 373 10.15 -26.74 27.97
C TRP A 373 8.84 -27.18 28.58
N SER A 374 8.35 -26.46 29.59
CA SER A 374 7.04 -26.74 30.20
C SER A 374 5.88 -26.35 29.27
N LEU A 375 6.13 -25.47 28.30
CA LEU A 375 5.15 -24.94 27.34
C LEU A 375 5.08 -25.73 26.03
N VAL A 376 5.98 -26.70 25.80
CA VAL A 376 6.04 -27.50 24.55
C VAL A 376 4.70 -28.19 24.22
N GLY A 377 3.94 -28.56 25.25
CA GLY A 377 2.61 -29.17 25.11
C GLY A 377 1.47 -28.19 24.82
N GLU A 378 1.71 -26.88 24.88
CA GLU A 378 0.71 -25.84 24.67
C GLU A 378 0.86 -25.24 23.27
N PRO A 379 -0.03 -25.54 22.32
CA PRO A 379 0.07 -25.01 20.95
C PRO A 379 0.06 -23.49 20.93
N ALA A 380 -0.81 -22.86 21.73
CA ALA A 380 -0.97 -21.40 21.82
C ALA A 380 0.32 -20.65 22.19
N ALA A 381 1.25 -21.32 22.88
CA ALA A 381 2.46 -20.70 23.41
C ALA A 381 3.60 -20.53 22.39
N LEU A 382 3.56 -21.22 21.25
CA LEU A 382 4.70 -21.26 20.33
C LEU A 382 5.09 -19.86 19.82
N THR A 383 4.13 -19.08 19.33
CA THR A 383 4.38 -17.76 18.74
C THR A 383 5.02 -16.83 19.76
N ARG A 384 4.55 -16.86 21.01
CA ARG A 384 5.12 -16.11 22.14
C ARG A 384 6.51 -16.54 22.51
N VAL A 385 6.77 -17.85 22.57
CA VAL A 385 8.12 -18.37 22.87
C VAL A 385 9.10 -17.92 21.80
N LEU A 386 8.73 -17.96 20.52
CA LEU A 386 9.58 -17.54 19.41
C LEU A 386 9.86 -16.02 19.40
N GLN A 387 8.93 -15.19 19.87
CA GLN A 387 9.17 -13.75 20.10
C GLN A 387 10.19 -13.51 21.22
N CYS A 388 10.36 -14.45 22.15
CA CYS A 388 11.28 -14.32 23.28
C CYS A 388 12.73 -14.67 22.94
N VAL A 389 12.97 -15.43 21.87
CA VAL A 389 14.28 -15.91 21.40
C VAL A 389 15.16 -14.73 20.98
N ASP A 390 16.42 -14.73 21.43
CA ASP A 390 17.44 -13.88 20.82
C ASP A 390 18.06 -14.58 19.61
N TRP A 391 17.54 -14.30 18.42
CA TRP A 391 18.01 -14.89 17.16
C TRP A 391 19.44 -14.47 16.77
N SER A 392 20.03 -13.48 17.46
CA SER A 392 21.45 -13.15 17.28
C SER A 392 22.38 -14.14 18.02
N ASP A 393 21.85 -14.90 18.96
CA ASP A 393 22.57 -15.98 19.65
C ASP A 393 22.37 -17.32 18.94
N ALA A 394 23.44 -17.86 18.37
CA ALA A 394 23.44 -19.14 17.68
C ALA A 394 22.98 -20.32 18.56
N LEU A 395 23.21 -20.27 19.89
CA LEU A 395 22.76 -21.33 20.79
C LEU A 395 21.25 -21.27 21.04
N GLU A 396 20.69 -20.08 21.29
CA GLU A 396 19.25 -19.91 21.46
C GLU A 396 18.50 -20.20 20.15
N ALA A 397 18.99 -19.71 19.02
CA ALA A 397 18.41 -19.99 17.70
C ALA A 397 18.35 -21.49 17.41
N ARG A 398 19.47 -22.22 17.66
CA ARG A 398 19.49 -23.68 17.52
C ARG A 398 18.50 -24.36 18.46
N GLN A 399 18.43 -23.94 19.73
CA GLN A 399 17.47 -24.49 20.69
C GLN A 399 16.02 -24.24 20.26
N ALA A 400 15.71 -23.06 19.74
CA ALA A 400 14.39 -22.74 19.20
C ALA A 400 14.03 -23.64 18.01
N GLY A 401 14.99 -23.86 17.10
CA GLY A 401 14.85 -24.83 16.01
C GLY A 401 14.52 -26.25 16.49
N GLU A 402 15.27 -26.76 17.47
CA GLU A 402 15.02 -28.07 18.08
C GLU A 402 13.64 -28.13 18.77
N LEU A 403 13.25 -27.08 19.50
CA LEU A 403 11.95 -26.99 20.17
C LEU A 403 10.78 -27.05 19.17
N MET A 404 10.86 -26.32 18.06
CA MET A 404 9.81 -26.34 17.02
C MET A 404 9.54 -27.75 16.47
N THR A 405 10.55 -28.62 16.41
CA THR A 405 10.36 -30.01 15.93
C THR A 405 9.63 -30.90 16.94
N THR A 406 9.65 -30.55 18.22
CA THR A 406 9.03 -31.31 19.32
C THR A 406 7.75 -30.67 19.85
N TRP A 407 7.43 -29.47 19.37
CA TRP A 407 6.25 -28.71 19.81
C TRP A 407 4.95 -29.42 19.44
N ALA A 408 3.92 -29.23 20.27
CA ALA A 408 2.58 -29.68 19.95
C ALA A 408 2.12 -29.08 18.59
N PRO A 409 1.37 -29.84 17.76
CA PRO A 409 0.89 -29.34 16.48
C PRO A 409 0.08 -28.05 16.65
N ILE A 410 0.47 -27.00 15.92
CA ILE A 410 -0.21 -25.70 15.92
C ILE A 410 -1.31 -25.65 14.86
N ALA A 411 -2.30 -24.78 15.07
CA ALA A 411 -3.36 -24.53 14.11
C ALA A 411 -2.91 -23.60 12.97
N ALA A 412 -3.66 -23.61 11.85
CA ALA A 412 -3.39 -22.75 10.69
C ALA A 412 -3.34 -21.25 11.07
N ALA A 413 -4.20 -20.79 11.97
CA ALA A 413 -4.20 -19.41 12.48
C ALA A 413 -2.83 -19.00 13.05
N GLN A 414 -2.19 -19.88 13.80
CA GLN A 414 -0.88 -19.62 14.41
C GLN A 414 0.25 -19.71 13.36
N ALA A 415 0.12 -20.62 12.40
CA ALA A 415 1.05 -20.68 11.27
C ALA A 415 1.01 -19.38 10.43
N LEU A 416 -0.17 -18.78 10.24
CA LEU A 416 -0.31 -17.48 9.59
C LEU A 416 0.37 -16.36 10.38
N GLU A 417 0.27 -16.37 11.71
CA GLU A 417 1.00 -15.43 12.57
C GLU A 417 2.52 -15.56 12.40
N LEU A 418 3.05 -16.78 12.27
CA LEU A 418 4.47 -17.04 12.02
C LEU A 418 4.94 -16.57 10.63
N LEU A 419 4.03 -16.27 9.70
CA LEU A 419 4.35 -15.68 8.40
C LEU A 419 4.30 -14.15 8.38
N SER A 420 4.00 -13.52 9.53
CA SER A 420 4.00 -12.07 9.70
C SER A 420 5.41 -11.45 9.63
N PRO A 421 5.52 -10.12 9.47
CA PRO A 421 6.79 -9.42 9.55
C PRO A 421 7.50 -9.56 10.91
N ALA A 422 6.81 -10.01 11.97
CA ALA A 422 7.42 -10.24 13.27
C ALA A 422 8.43 -11.42 13.28
N PHE A 423 8.31 -12.34 12.31
CA PHE A 423 9.15 -13.53 12.21
C PHE A 423 9.85 -13.60 10.84
N PRO A 424 10.95 -12.84 10.64
CA PRO A 424 11.71 -12.87 9.39
C PRO A 424 12.57 -14.15 9.24
N GLN A 425 12.70 -14.96 10.28
CA GLN A 425 13.64 -16.08 10.31
C GLN A 425 13.18 -17.23 9.38
N PRO A 426 14.02 -17.70 8.44
CA PRO A 426 13.66 -18.76 7.50
C PRO A 426 13.25 -20.07 8.16
N GLU A 427 13.82 -20.41 9.32
CA GLU A 427 13.50 -21.62 10.07
C GLU A 427 12.07 -21.60 10.62
N VAL A 428 11.65 -20.46 11.18
CA VAL A 428 10.30 -20.25 11.71
C VAL A 428 9.27 -20.27 10.58
N ARG A 429 9.56 -19.56 9.49
CA ARG A 429 8.67 -19.53 8.31
C ARG A 429 8.58 -20.88 7.62
N GLY A 430 9.68 -21.63 7.58
CA GLY A 430 9.71 -23.02 7.09
C GLY A 430 8.83 -23.94 7.93
N HIS A 431 8.85 -23.80 9.26
CA HIS A 431 7.92 -24.54 10.14
C HIS A 431 6.47 -24.16 9.86
N ALA A 432 6.15 -22.86 9.73
CA ALA A 432 4.80 -22.40 9.39
C ALA A 432 4.30 -23.00 8.06
N VAL A 433 5.15 -23.01 7.03
CA VAL A 433 4.84 -23.62 5.74
C VAL A 433 4.62 -25.14 5.86
N SER A 434 5.38 -25.83 6.72
CA SER A 434 5.18 -27.27 6.96
C SER A 434 3.83 -27.60 7.63
N VAL A 435 3.28 -26.67 8.39
CA VAL A 435 1.93 -26.78 8.96
C VAL A 435 0.87 -26.54 7.89
N LEU A 436 1.01 -25.46 7.12
CA LEU A 436 0.09 -25.13 6.01
C LEU A 436 0.10 -26.18 4.89
N GLN A 437 1.20 -26.92 4.73
CA GLN A 437 1.27 -28.08 3.85
C GLN A 437 0.28 -29.20 4.20
N ARG A 438 -0.25 -29.24 5.42
CA ARG A 438 -1.24 -30.23 5.87
C ARG A 438 -2.67 -29.73 5.75
N THR A 439 -2.86 -28.43 5.54
CA THR A 439 -4.18 -27.81 5.33
C THR A 439 -4.75 -28.22 3.98
N ASP A 440 -6.08 -28.37 3.93
CA ASP A 440 -6.81 -28.64 2.69
C ASP A 440 -6.89 -27.39 1.81
N ASP A 441 -7.19 -27.60 0.52
CA ASP A 441 -7.21 -26.50 -0.45
C ASP A 441 -8.36 -25.50 -0.19
N GLU A 442 -9.50 -25.95 0.35
CA GLU A 442 -10.68 -25.09 0.63
C GLU A 442 -10.46 -24.17 1.83
N GLU A 443 -9.74 -24.64 2.85
CA GLU A 443 -9.25 -23.78 3.92
C GLU A 443 -8.11 -22.86 3.43
N LEU A 444 -7.17 -23.36 2.62
CA LEU A 444 -6.08 -22.54 2.08
C LEU A 444 -6.58 -21.38 1.21
N LEU A 445 -7.60 -21.62 0.39
CA LEU A 445 -8.29 -20.61 -0.42
C LEU A 445 -8.82 -19.44 0.43
N CYS A 446 -9.25 -19.70 1.67
CA CYS A 446 -9.74 -18.65 2.56
C CYS A 446 -8.67 -17.69 3.03
N TYR A 447 -7.41 -18.10 3.04
CA TYR A 447 -6.28 -17.29 3.48
C TYR A 447 -5.37 -16.90 2.31
N LEU A 448 -5.71 -17.29 1.08
CA LEU A 448 -4.83 -17.16 -0.08
C LEU A 448 -4.41 -15.71 -0.32
N LEU A 449 -5.32 -14.74 -0.18
CA LEU A 449 -4.97 -13.31 -0.32
C LEU A 449 -3.87 -12.91 0.67
N GLN A 450 -4.02 -13.28 1.95
CA GLN A 450 -3.04 -12.98 3.00
C GLN A 450 -1.74 -13.76 2.81
N LEU A 451 -1.79 -14.98 2.29
CA LEU A 451 -0.59 -15.77 1.96
C LEU A 451 0.18 -15.13 0.80
N VAL A 452 -0.50 -14.59 -0.21
CA VAL A 452 0.13 -13.81 -1.28
C VAL A 452 0.77 -12.55 -0.70
N GLN A 453 0.11 -11.85 0.22
CA GLN A 453 0.72 -10.70 0.91
C GLN A 453 1.89 -11.13 1.81
N ALA A 454 1.84 -12.31 2.43
CA ALA A 454 2.91 -12.83 3.27
C ALA A 454 4.21 -13.07 2.50
N LEU A 455 4.14 -13.30 1.17
CA LEU A 455 5.32 -13.38 0.31
C LEU A 455 6.15 -12.09 0.36
N ARG A 456 5.58 -10.92 0.68
CA ARG A 456 6.30 -9.66 0.85
C ARG A 456 7.38 -9.74 1.93
N TYR A 457 7.15 -10.56 2.95
CA TYR A 457 8.03 -10.68 4.11
C TYR A 457 9.09 -11.78 3.98
N GLU A 458 9.12 -12.50 2.86
CA GLU A 458 10.13 -13.52 2.60
C GLU A 458 11.52 -12.92 2.38
N ALA A 459 12.55 -13.61 2.87
CA ALA A 459 13.94 -13.20 2.68
C ALA A 459 14.46 -13.44 1.25
N ALA A 460 13.88 -14.43 0.56
CA ALA A 460 14.24 -14.82 -0.80
C ALA A 460 13.00 -14.98 -1.68
N ASP A 461 13.15 -14.78 -2.99
CA ASP A 461 12.04 -14.92 -3.93
C ASP A 461 11.64 -16.40 -4.12
N ASP A 462 12.62 -17.31 -4.06
CA ASP A 462 12.38 -18.76 -4.04
C ASP A 462 12.22 -19.26 -2.60
N SER A 463 11.14 -18.84 -1.95
CA SER A 463 10.83 -19.20 -0.58
C SER A 463 10.05 -20.52 -0.47
N PRO A 464 10.05 -21.16 0.71
CA PRO A 464 9.19 -22.32 0.97
C PRO A 464 7.70 -22.00 0.75
N LEU A 465 7.27 -20.77 1.09
CA LEU A 465 5.90 -20.32 0.88
C LEU A 465 5.57 -20.19 -0.61
N ALA A 466 6.44 -19.59 -1.41
CA ALA A 466 6.27 -19.51 -2.87
C ALA A 466 6.16 -20.91 -3.48
N SER A 467 7.02 -21.83 -3.05
CA SER A 467 7.00 -23.22 -3.53
C SER A 467 5.73 -23.96 -3.12
N LEU A 468 5.20 -23.74 -1.91
CA LEU A 468 3.92 -24.30 -1.48
C LEU A 468 2.77 -23.83 -2.36
N LEU A 469 2.65 -22.51 -2.58
CA LEU A 469 1.55 -21.92 -3.35
C LEU A 469 1.55 -22.42 -4.81
N VAL A 470 2.71 -22.45 -5.45
CA VAL A 470 2.84 -22.96 -6.83
C VAL A 470 2.55 -24.47 -6.89
N ALA A 471 3.06 -25.25 -5.93
CA ALA A 471 2.84 -26.70 -5.90
C ALA A 471 1.35 -27.07 -5.74
N ARG A 472 0.60 -26.30 -4.93
CA ARG A 472 -0.86 -26.48 -4.74
C ARG A 472 -1.65 -25.99 -5.95
N ALA A 473 -1.26 -24.85 -6.52
CA ALA A 473 -1.88 -24.32 -7.74
C ALA A 473 -1.73 -25.27 -8.94
N ARG A 474 -0.61 -25.99 -9.04
CA ARG A 474 -0.41 -27.01 -10.08
C ARG A 474 -1.47 -28.11 -10.05
N THR A 475 -1.95 -28.50 -8.87
CA THR A 475 -2.92 -29.59 -8.71
C THR A 475 -4.37 -29.14 -8.68
N ASN A 476 -4.61 -27.84 -8.49
CA ASN A 476 -5.94 -27.28 -8.29
C ASN A 476 -6.11 -25.99 -9.11
N SER A 477 -6.90 -26.07 -10.18
CA SER A 477 -7.14 -24.96 -11.11
C SER A 477 -7.77 -23.74 -10.45
N SER A 478 -8.65 -23.92 -9.45
CA SER A 478 -9.25 -22.80 -8.70
C SER A 478 -8.20 -22.01 -7.94
N LEU A 479 -7.27 -22.71 -7.27
CA LEU A 479 -6.13 -22.09 -6.60
C LEU A 479 -5.21 -21.38 -7.60
N ALA A 480 -4.92 -21.99 -8.75
CA ALA A 480 -4.10 -21.36 -9.79
C ALA A 480 -4.71 -20.06 -10.34
N ILE A 481 -6.00 -20.07 -10.63
CA ILE A 481 -6.72 -18.89 -11.13
C ILE A 481 -6.69 -17.77 -10.09
N GLN A 482 -7.02 -18.05 -8.83
CA GLN A 482 -7.01 -17.00 -7.79
C GLN A 482 -5.59 -16.50 -7.51
N LEU A 483 -4.61 -17.40 -7.43
CA LEU A 483 -3.20 -17.04 -7.24
C LEU A 483 -2.70 -16.13 -8.38
N HIS A 484 -3.08 -16.42 -9.63
CA HIS A 484 -2.77 -15.58 -10.77
C HIS A 484 -3.30 -14.16 -10.55
N TRP A 485 -4.59 -14.00 -10.26
CA TRP A 485 -5.20 -12.67 -10.15
C TRP A 485 -4.64 -11.87 -8.97
N TYR A 486 -4.37 -12.51 -7.84
CA TYR A 486 -3.80 -11.83 -6.67
C TYR A 486 -2.35 -11.37 -6.91
N LEU A 487 -1.53 -12.18 -7.59
CA LEU A 487 -0.17 -11.79 -7.97
C LEU A 487 -0.17 -10.71 -9.07
N PHE A 488 -1.12 -10.79 -10.01
CA PHE A 488 -1.19 -9.90 -11.16
C PHE A 488 -1.52 -8.45 -10.77
N VAL A 489 -2.47 -8.27 -9.85
CA VAL A 489 -2.88 -6.95 -9.35
C VAL A 489 -1.74 -6.20 -8.69
N ASP A 490 -0.90 -6.91 -7.93
CA ASP A 490 0.23 -6.33 -7.19
C ASP A 490 1.57 -6.40 -7.96
N TRP A 491 1.57 -6.85 -9.22
CA TRP A 491 2.80 -6.98 -10.01
C TRP A 491 3.52 -5.63 -10.20
N GLU A 492 2.76 -4.54 -10.32
CA GLU A 492 3.33 -3.19 -10.51
C GLU A 492 3.80 -2.54 -9.19
N ASP A 493 3.62 -3.22 -8.05
CA ASP A 493 4.09 -2.74 -6.76
C ASP A 493 5.63 -2.56 -6.76
N PRO A 494 6.16 -1.40 -6.35
CA PRO A 494 7.59 -1.10 -6.44
C PRO A 494 8.47 -1.97 -5.53
N VAL A 495 7.90 -2.55 -4.48
CA VAL A 495 8.63 -3.38 -3.49
C VAL A 495 8.34 -4.86 -3.73
N PHE A 496 7.06 -5.23 -3.85
CA PHE A 496 6.61 -6.61 -3.98
C PHE A 496 6.58 -7.12 -5.43
N GLY A 497 6.46 -6.22 -6.41
CA GLY A 497 6.19 -6.57 -7.79
C GLY A 497 7.22 -7.51 -8.43
N LEU A 498 8.50 -7.36 -8.10
CA LEU A 498 9.55 -8.27 -8.59
C LEU A 498 9.36 -9.71 -8.09
N ARG A 499 8.92 -9.87 -6.84
CA ARG A 499 8.65 -11.17 -6.24
C ARG A 499 7.35 -11.75 -6.76
N ALA A 500 6.30 -10.93 -6.88
CA ALA A 500 5.04 -11.34 -7.49
C ALA A 500 5.26 -11.86 -8.92
N ALA A 501 6.06 -11.13 -9.72
CA ALA A 501 6.48 -11.52 -11.06
C ALA A 501 7.26 -12.84 -11.11
N TYR A 502 8.13 -13.07 -10.13
CA TYR A 502 8.91 -14.30 -10.03
C TYR A 502 8.00 -15.51 -9.75
N VAL A 503 7.14 -15.42 -8.74
CA VAL A 503 6.20 -16.50 -8.37
C VAL A 503 5.20 -16.76 -9.51
N HIS A 504 4.71 -15.71 -10.15
CA HIS A 504 3.82 -15.84 -11.30
C HIS A 504 4.49 -16.54 -12.49
N ARG A 505 5.76 -16.23 -12.79
CA ARG A 505 6.50 -16.95 -13.85
C ARG A 505 6.65 -18.44 -13.53
N ARG A 506 6.82 -18.81 -12.26
CA ARG A 506 6.83 -20.21 -11.84
C ARG A 506 5.47 -20.86 -12.04
N LEU A 507 4.39 -20.19 -11.62
CA LEU A 507 3.02 -20.64 -11.88
C LEU A 507 2.79 -20.89 -13.38
N GLN A 508 3.22 -19.96 -14.24
CA GLN A 508 3.11 -20.10 -15.70
C GLN A 508 3.86 -21.30 -16.26
N ALA A 509 4.98 -21.69 -15.64
CA ALA A 509 5.79 -22.82 -16.10
C ALA A 509 5.31 -24.17 -15.55
N GLU A 510 4.53 -24.17 -14.47
CA GLU A 510 4.16 -25.39 -13.74
C GLU A 510 2.66 -25.73 -13.86
N ALA A 511 1.77 -24.81 -14.27
CA ALA A 511 0.31 -24.99 -14.30
C ALA A 511 -0.32 -24.79 -15.70
N ASP A 512 0.15 -25.53 -16.71
CA ASP A 512 -0.23 -25.35 -18.12
C ASP A 512 -1.75 -25.32 -18.39
N GLU A 513 -2.52 -26.24 -17.80
CA GLU A 513 -3.98 -26.32 -18.01
C GLU A 513 -4.70 -25.06 -17.52
N ALA A 514 -4.41 -24.62 -16.29
CA ALA A 514 -4.99 -23.41 -15.72
C ALA A 514 -4.55 -22.16 -16.49
N MET A 515 -3.34 -22.15 -17.05
CA MET A 515 -2.82 -21.02 -17.82
C MET A 515 -3.56 -20.77 -19.14
N GLU A 516 -4.11 -21.82 -19.76
CA GLU A 516 -4.97 -21.65 -20.94
C GLU A 516 -6.25 -20.89 -20.56
N ASP A 517 -6.89 -21.29 -19.48
CA ASP A 517 -8.11 -20.65 -18.98
C ASP A 517 -7.87 -19.22 -18.52
N ILE A 518 -6.78 -19.00 -17.76
CA ILE A 518 -6.33 -17.66 -17.37
C ILE A 518 -6.13 -16.76 -18.59
N SER A 519 -5.55 -17.27 -19.68
CA SER A 519 -5.33 -16.49 -20.91
C SER A 519 -6.66 -16.03 -21.53
N LYS A 520 -7.68 -16.90 -21.54
CA LYS A 520 -9.04 -16.55 -22.01
C LYS A 520 -9.69 -15.52 -21.09
N GLN A 521 -9.53 -15.67 -19.78
CA GLN A 521 -10.03 -14.72 -18.79
C GLN A 521 -9.38 -13.33 -18.93
N MET A 522 -8.07 -13.26 -19.16
CA MET A 522 -7.37 -12.00 -19.44
C MET A 522 -7.91 -11.34 -20.71
N GLY A 523 -8.19 -12.12 -21.75
CA GLY A 523 -8.84 -11.64 -22.98
C GLY A 523 -10.23 -11.05 -22.72
N MET A 524 -11.04 -11.70 -21.89
CA MET A 524 -12.34 -11.19 -21.44
C MET A 524 -12.20 -9.83 -20.74
N VAL A 525 -11.32 -9.73 -19.75
CA VAL A 525 -11.10 -8.50 -18.97
C VAL A 525 -10.60 -7.37 -19.87
N ALA A 526 -9.68 -7.64 -20.79
CA ALA A 526 -9.19 -6.65 -21.74
C ALA A 526 -10.29 -6.08 -22.64
N GLN A 527 -11.21 -6.93 -23.11
CA GLN A 527 -12.37 -6.50 -23.91
C GLN A 527 -13.36 -5.69 -23.09
N LEU A 528 -13.66 -6.10 -21.85
CA LEU A 528 -14.51 -5.32 -20.93
C LEU A 528 -13.90 -3.94 -20.64
N ARG A 529 -12.58 -3.87 -20.42
CA ARG A 529 -11.85 -2.62 -20.23
C ARG A 529 -11.94 -1.71 -21.46
N HIS A 530 -11.78 -2.27 -22.66
CA HIS A 530 -11.93 -1.53 -23.92
C HIS A 530 -13.34 -0.94 -24.07
N ILE A 531 -14.37 -1.74 -23.81
CA ILE A 531 -15.78 -1.30 -23.84
C ILE A 531 -16.01 -0.17 -22.83
N SER A 532 -15.62 -0.36 -21.56
CA SER A 532 -15.79 0.66 -20.52
C SER A 532 -15.11 1.98 -20.85
N LYS A 533 -13.90 1.96 -21.44
CA LYS A 533 -13.21 3.18 -21.89
C LYS A 533 -14.02 3.90 -22.98
N GLY A 534 -14.47 3.18 -24.01
CA GLY A 534 -15.30 3.76 -25.07
C GLY A 534 -16.64 4.33 -24.56
N LEU A 535 -17.25 3.69 -23.56
CA LEU A 535 -18.49 4.18 -22.95
C LEU A 535 -18.28 5.38 -22.02
N LYS A 536 -17.10 5.54 -21.41
CA LYS A 536 -16.77 6.71 -20.57
C LYS A 536 -16.63 7.99 -21.39
N GLU A 537 -16.11 7.88 -22.61
CA GLU A 537 -16.02 9.01 -23.57
C GLU A 537 -17.39 9.50 -24.03
N MET A 538 -18.43 8.66 -23.94
CA MET A 538 -19.81 9.04 -24.24
C MET A 538 -20.44 9.84 -23.09
N GLY A 539 -21.27 10.84 -23.43
CA GLY A 539 -22.02 11.65 -22.47
C GLY A 539 -22.93 10.85 -21.53
N ARG A 540 -23.53 11.50 -20.52
CA ARG A 540 -24.20 10.88 -19.35
C ARG A 540 -25.48 10.05 -19.61
N ASN A 541 -25.85 9.77 -20.87
CA ASN A 541 -27.08 9.03 -21.18
C ASN A 541 -26.87 7.50 -21.07
N ALA A 542 -27.32 6.90 -19.96
CA ALA A 542 -27.19 5.47 -19.68
C ALA A 542 -27.90 4.56 -20.70
N ALA A 543 -29.04 4.98 -21.29
CA ALA A 543 -29.75 4.20 -22.30
C ALA A 543 -28.90 4.09 -23.58
N ARG A 544 -28.38 5.23 -24.06
CA ARG A 544 -27.48 5.26 -25.22
C ARG A 544 -26.19 4.45 -24.98
N LYS A 545 -25.64 4.50 -23.77
CA LYS A 545 -24.48 3.67 -23.39
C LYS A 545 -24.83 2.18 -23.38
N THR A 546 -26.03 1.83 -22.93
CA THR A 546 -26.53 0.44 -22.94
C THR A 546 -26.69 -0.08 -24.36
N ASP A 547 -27.27 0.71 -25.28
CA ASP A 547 -27.39 0.30 -26.69
C ASP A 547 -26.02 0.10 -27.33
N ARG A 548 -25.06 1.00 -27.05
CA ARG A 548 -23.68 0.88 -27.54
C ARG A 548 -22.95 -0.34 -26.94
N LEU A 549 -23.13 -0.63 -25.66
CA LEU A 549 -22.60 -1.84 -25.01
C LEU A 549 -23.08 -3.11 -25.74
N ARG A 550 -24.38 -3.19 -26.02
CA ARG A 550 -25.01 -4.33 -26.71
C ARG A 550 -24.50 -4.48 -28.13
N GLU A 551 -24.33 -3.37 -28.85
CA GLU A 551 -23.75 -3.35 -30.20
C GLU A 551 -22.29 -3.83 -30.17
N MET A 552 -21.48 -3.37 -29.22
CA MET A 552 -20.07 -3.74 -29.12
C MET A 552 -19.85 -5.23 -28.82
N MET A 553 -20.75 -5.83 -28.03
CA MET A 553 -20.74 -7.26 -27.66
C MET A 553 -21.51 -8.16 -28.63
N SER A 554 -22.14 -7.59 -29.67
CA SER A 554 -22.88 -8.37 -30.66
C SER A 554 -21.95 -9.27 -31.49
N SER A 555 -22.51 -10.26 -32.20
CA SER A 555 -21.74 -11.19 -33.05
C SER A 555 -20.94 -10.47 -34.16
N THR A 556 -21.34 -9.27 -34.54
CA THR A 556 -20.66 -8.41 -35.53
C THR A 556 -19.86 -7.27 -34.91
N GLY A 557 -19.84 -7.19 -33.57
CA GLY A 557 -19.17 -6.12 -32.82
C GLY A 557 -17.66 -6.35 -32.65
N PRO A 558 -16.92 -5.29 -32.26
CA PRO A 558 -15.48 -5.35 -31.98
C PRO A 558 -15.11 -6.29 -30.83
N CYS A 559 -16.05 -6.64 -29.94
CA CYS A 559 -15.82 -7.55 -28.81
C CYS A 559 -16.68 -8.82 -28.94
N SER A 560 -16.86 -9.31 -30.16
CA SER A 560 -17.66 -10.50 -30.49
C SER A 560 -17.09 -11.80 -29.90
N GLU A 561 -15.80 -11.84 -29.57
CA GLU A 561 -15.15 -12.98 -28.91
C GLU A 561 -15.79 -13.31 -27.55
N LEU A 562 -16.32 -12.29 -26.85
CA LEU A 562 -17.08 -12.48 -25.61
C LEU A 562 -18.31 -13.38 -25.78
N GLY A 563 -18.89 -13.44 -26.99
CA GLY A 563 -20.04 -14.31 -27.28
C GLY A 563 -19.72 -15.80 -27.28
N ASN A 564 -18.45 -16.18 -27.47
CA ASN A 564 -17.98 -17.57 -27.51
C ASN A 564 -16.94 -17.86 -26.40
N LEU A 565 -16.93 -17.07 -25.34
CA LEU A 565 -16.00 -17.24 -24.22
C LEU A 565 -16.29 -18.54 -23.47
N LYS A 566 -15.36 -19.50 -23.56
CA LYS A 566 -15.43 -20.79 -22.85
C LYS A 566 -14.27 -20.93 -21.88
N CYS A 567 -14.51 -20.58 -20.63
CA CYS A 567 -13.54 -20.70 -19.55
C CYS A 567 -14.26 -20.69 -18.18
N PRO A 568 -13.62 -21.16 -17.11
CA PRO A 568 -14.08 -20.89 -15.75
C PRO A 568 -14.14 -19.37 -15.51
N LEU A 569 -15.08 -18.94 -14.68
CA LEU A 569 -15.26 -17.54 -14.32
C LEU A 569 -14.14 -17.10 -13.36
N PRO A 570 -13.49 -15.93 -13.55
CA PRO A 570 -12.48 -15.43 -12.61
C PRO A 570 -12.99 -15.25 -11.18
N LEU A 571 -14.22 -14.72 -11.03
CA LEU A 571 -14.86 -14.51 -9.73
C LEU A 571 -15.16 -15.81 -8.99
N ASP A 572 -15.54 -16.84 -9.75
CA ASP A 572 -15.87 -18.15 -9.22
C ASP A 572 -15.44 -19.25 -10.18
N PRO A 573 -14.24 -19.84 -9.98
CA PRO A 573 -13.72 -20.87 -10.87
C PRO A 573 -14.59 -22.13 -10.99
N SER A 574 -15.53 -22.36 -10.05
CA SER A 574 -16.50 -23.46 -10.14
C SER A 574 -17.52 -23.25 -11.27
N VAL A 575 -17.79 -21.99 -11.63
CA VAL A 575 -18.77 -21.60 -12.65
C VAL A 575 -18.11 -21.56 -14.02
N HIS A 576 -18.59 -22.40 -14.94
CA HIS A 576 -18.09 -22.44 -16.32
C HIS A 576 -18.92 -21.54 -17.23
N VAL A 577 -18.27 -20.56 -17.85
CA VAL A 577 -18.88 -19.61 -18.78
C VAL A 577 -18.89 -20.21 -20.19
N LEU A 578 -20.00 -20.05 -20.91
CA LEU A 578 -20.18 -20.46 -22.31
C LEU A 578 -20.24 -19.27 -23.28
N GLY A 579 -20.46 -18.06 -22.76
CA GLY A 579 -20.49 -16.80 -23.52
C GLY A 579 -21.26 -15.70 -22.79
N VAL A 580 -21.16 -14.47 -23.29
CA VAL A 580 -21.97 -13.33 -22.83
C VAL A 580 -23.35 -13.33 -23.52
N MET A 581 -24.38 -12.86 -22.81
CA MET A 581 -25.71 -12.56 -23.36
C MET A 581 -25.89 -11.05 -23.57
N PRO A 582 -25.56 -10.49 -24.76
CA PRO A 582 -25.53 -9.04 -24.94
C PRO A 582 -26.87 -8.37 -24.65
N GLN A 583 -27.98 -8.98 -25.04
CA GLN A 583 -29.33 -8.41 -24.92
C GLN A 583 -29.73 -8.12 -23.46
N GLU A 584 -29.21 -8.89 -22.50
CA GLU A 584 -29.51 -8.75 -21.07
C GLU A 584 -28.50 -7.84 -20.33
N CYS A 585 -27.42 -7.46 -21.00
CA CYS A 585 -26.42 -6.53 -20.47
C CYS A 585 -26.95 -5.09 -20.44
N SER A 586 -26.48 -4.31 -19.46
CA SER A 586 -26.88 -2.90 -19.27
C SER A 586 -25.81 -2.08 -18.55
N VAL A 587 -25.89 -0.75 -18.63
CA VAL A 587 -24.99 0.16 -17.91
C VAL A 587 -25.71 0.78 -16.72
N PHE A 588 -25.11 0.75 -15.54
CA PHE A 588 -25.69 1.37 -14.34
C PHE A 588 -25.69 2.91 -14.45
N LYS A 589 -26.70 3.53 -13.83
CA LYS A 589 -26.81 5.00 -13.71
C LYS A 589 -25.90 5.51 -12.59
N SER A 590 -24.59 5.45 -12.79
CA SER A 590 -23.57 5.93 -11.84
C SER A 590 -22.48 6.74 -12.56
N ALA A 591 -21.75 7.58 -11.83
CA ALA A 591 -20.67 8.42 -12.36
C ALA A 591 -19.59 7.61 -13.09
N LEU A 592 -19.27 6.43 -12.57
CA LEU A 592 -18.27 5.52 -13.16
C LEU A 592 -18.83 4.64 -14.29
N ALA A 593 -20.16 4.69 -14.51
CA ALA A 593 -20.88 3.89 -15.51
C ALA A 593 -20.49 2.39 -15.53
N PRO A 594 -20.57 1.67 -14.39
CA PRO A 594 -20.21 0.25 -14.36
C PRO A 594 -21.14 -0.58 -15.25
N LEU A 595 -20.59 -1.68 -15.78
CA LEU A 595 -21.28 -2.56 -16.71
C LEU A 595 -21.91 -3.72 -15.96
N ARG A 596 -23.22 -3.96 -16.16
CA ARG A 596 -23.89 -5.19 -15.75
C ARG A 596 -23.83 -6.19 -16.91
N ILE A 597 -23.08 -7.27 -16.73
CA ILE A 597 -22.85 -8.31 -17.73
C ILE A 597 -23.58 -9.58 -17.31
N THR A 598 -24.42 -10.10 -18.21
CA THR A 598 -25.08 -11.40 -18.04
C THR A 598 -24.32 -12.44 -18.85
N LEU A 599 -23.93 -13.53 -18.20
CA LEU A 599 -23.21 -14.66 -18.76
C LEU A 599 -24.13 -15.87 -18.88
N HIS A 600 -23.95 -16.63 -19.95
CA HIS A 600 -24.49 -17.97 -20.09
C HIS A 600 -23.52 -18.96 -19.45
N THR A 601 -24.01 -19.81 -18.56
CA THR A 601 -23.19 -20.78 -17.81
C THR A 601 -23.57 -22.21 -18.16
N ALA A 602 -22.62 -23.14 -18.00
CA ALA A 602 -22.92 -24.55 -18.08
C ALA A 602 -23.70 -25.00 -16.83
N ASP A 603 -24.75 -25.79 -17.03
CA ASP A 603 -25.59 -26.34 -15.96
C ASP A 603 -24.73 -27.32 -15.14
N THR A 604 -24.28 -26.88 -13.97
CA THR A 604 -23.50 -27.70 -13.04
C THR A 604 -24.49 -28.44 -12.14
N GLY A 605 -24.61 -29.75 -12.32
CA GLY A 605 -25.52 -30.62 -11.57
C GLY A 605 -25.20 -30.78 -10.07
N GLU A 606 -24.52 -29.82 -9.44
CA GLU A 606 -24.21 -29.87 -8.01
C GLU A 606 -25.35 -29.25 -7.20
N GLN A 607 -26.09 -30.17 -6.57
CA GLN A 607 -27.09 -29.90 -5.57
C GLN A 607 -26.45 -29.12 -4.41
N THR A 608 -26.76 -27.83 -4.27
CA THR A 608 -26.97 -27.31 -2.92
C THR A 608 -28.28 -27.92 -2.45
N GLN A 609 -28.19 -29.09 -1.81
CA GLN A 609 -29.29 -29.66 -1.06
C GLN A 609 -29.68 -28.63 0.02
N PRO A 610 -30.93 -28.11 0.05
CA PRO A 610 -31.50 -27.74 1.34
C PRO A 610 -31.55 -29.01 2.20
N PRO A 611 -31.25 -28.95 3.52
CA PRO A 611 -31.27 -30.13 4.35
C PRO A 611 -32.64 -30.81 4.27
N GLU A 612 -32.63 -32.12 4.03
CA GLU A 612 -33.81 -32.97 3.94
C GLU A 612 -34.72 -32.81 5.16
N MET A 613 -36.00 -32.52 4.92
CA MET A 613 -37.09 -33.02 5.76
C MET A 613 -38.05 -33.81 4.89
N GLU A 614 -38.21 -35.07 5.27
CA GLU A 614 -39.12 -36.05 4.66
C GLU A 614 -40.60 -35.69 4.86
N LEU A 615 -41.35 -35.87 3.75
CA LEU A 615 -42.73 -36.38 3.60
C LEU A 615 -43.91 -35.70 4.32
N ALA A 616 -44.82 -35.10 3.52
CA ALA A 616 -46.15 -35.67 3.21
C ALA A 616 -46.98 -34.85 2.18
N GLY A 617 -47.44 -35.53 1.12
CA GLY A 617 -48.80 -35.43 0.53
C GLY A 617 -49.25 -34.23 -0.32
N GLU A 618 -49.43 -34.47 -1.63
CA GLU A 618 -50.58 -34.15 -2.53
C GLU A 618 -51.33 -32.80 -2.38
N GLU A 619 -51.69 -32.00 -3.39
CA GLU A 619 -52.05 -32.20 -4.81
C GLU A 619 -51.66 -30.97 -5.68
N ALA A 620 -51.54 -31.20 -6.99
CA ALA A 620 -51.22 -30.19 -8.00
C ALA A 620 -52.43 -29.31 -8.39
N SER A 621 -52.16 -28.04 -8.68
CA SER A 621 -53.01 -27.19 -9.55
C SER A 621 -52.15 -26.20 -10.34
N PRO A 622 -52.48 -25.87 -11.59
CA PRO A 622 -51.51 -25.35 -12.56
C PRO A 622 -51.80 -23.90 -12.93
N HIS A 623 -51.24 -22.90 -12.24
CA HIS A 623 -51.16 -21.52 -12.74
C HIS A 623 -50.14 -20.67 -11.95
N SER A 624 -48.92 -20.51 -12.47
CA SER A 624 -48.14 -19.26 -12.39
C SER A 624 -46.81 -19.39 -13.14
N SER A 625 -46.78 -18.85 -14.36
CA SER A 625 -45.55 -18.49 -15.05
C SER A 625 -44.97 -17.23 -14.41
N MET A 626 -43.84 -17.36 -13.72
CA MET A 626 -42.75 -16.38 -13.53
C MET A 626 -42.04 -16.62 -12.19
N THR A 627 -40.71 -16.45 -12.21
CA THR A 627 -39.78 -16.26 -11.07
C THR A 627 -39.06 -17.49 -10.49
N GLY A 628 -37.93 -17.82 -11.12
CA GLY A 628 -36.69 -18.29 -10.50
C GLY A 628 -35.52 -17.84 -11.38
N PRO A 629 -34.31 -17.53 -10.85
CA PRO A 629 -33.17 -17.28 -11.70
C PRO A 629 -32.86 -18.57 -12.48
N GLY A 630 -32.85 -18.49 -13.80
CA GLY A 630 -32.54 -19.65 -14.64
C GLY A 630 -31.14 -20.17 -14.31
N LYS A 631 -31.04 -21.50 -14.10
CA LYS A 631 -29.81 -22.24 -13.74
C LYS A 631 -28.64 -22.07 -14.73
N ASP A 632 -28.90 -21.48 -15.89
CA ASP A 632 -27.93 -21.27 -16.98
C ASP A 632 -27.39 -19.83 -17.06
N ARG A 633 -27.54 -19.03 -15.99
CA ARG A 633 -27.20 -17.58 -16.01
C ARG A 633 -26.40 -17.15 -14.79
N TYR A 634 -25.37 -16.34 -15.04
CA TYR A 634 -24.60 -15.64 -14.00
C TYR A 634 -24.53 -14.15 -14.31
N VAL A 635 -24.74 -13.28 -13.32
CA VAL A 635 -24.70 -11.83 -13.52
C VAL A 635 -23.55 -11.23 -12.73
N MET A 636 -22.71 -10.46 -13.40
CA MET A 636 -21.58 -9.76 -12.80
C MET A 636 -21.57 -8.27 -13.14
N ILE A 637 -20.86 -7.50 -12.33
CA ILE A 637 -20.58 -6.09 -12.54
C ILE A 637 -19.11 -5.94 -12.88
N TYR A 638 -18.80 -5.24 -13.96
CA TYR A 638 -17.44 -4.78 -14.24
C TYR A 638 -17.35 -3.28 -13.96
N LYS A 639 -16.40 -2.89 -13.11
CA LYS A 639 -16.18 -1.50 -12.68
C LYS A 639 -14.78 -1.05 -13.10
N LEU A 640 -14.69 0.09 -13.78
CA LEU A 640 -13.44 0.71 -14.20
C LEU A 640 -13.32 2.10 -13.55
N GLY A 641 -12.13 2.44 -13.09
CA GLY A 641 -11.79 3.69 -12.41
C GLY A 641 -11.99 3.67 -10.91
N ASP A 642 -11.95 2.49 -10.27
CA ASP A 642 -12.08 2.33 -8.83
C ASP A 642 -11.19 1.19 -8.31
N ASP A 643 -10.65 1.32 -7.10
CA ASP A 643 -9.78 0.33 -6.49
C ASP A 643 -10.61 -0.66 -5.63
N LEU A 644 -10.84 -1.86 -6.16
CA LEU A 644 -11.67 -2.87 -5.51
C LEU A 644 -10.92 -3.74 -4.49
N ARG A 645 -9.62 -3.51 -4.26
CA ARG A 645 -8.82 -4.34 -3.33
C ARG A 645 -9.30 -4.23 -1.89
N GLN A 646 -9.82 -3.07 -1.52
CA GLN A 646 -10.43 -2.83 -0.21
C GLN A 646 -11.72 -3.63 -0.04
N ASP A 647 -12.65 -3.54 -0.99
CA ASP A 647 -13.88 -4.35 -1.01
C ASP A 647 -13.58 -5.85 -1.00
N GLN A 648 -12.58 -6.29 -1.78
CA GLN A 648 -12.13 -7.68 -1.79
C GLN A 648 -11.72 -8.15 -0.39
N LEU A 649 -10.87 -7.39 0.31
CA LEU A 649 -10.42 -7.77 1.65
C LEU A 649 -11.59 -7.87 2.63
N VAL A 650 -12.50 -6.90 2.62
CA VAL A 650 -13.67 -6.89 3.51
C VAL A 650 -14.57 -8.09 3.25
N LEU A 651 -14.88 -8.39 1.99
CA LEU A 651 -15.75 -9.49 1.63
C LEU A 651 -15.11 -10.86 1.85
N GLN A 652 -13.79 -10.96 1.72
CA GLN A 652 -13.05 -12.16 2.10
C GLN A 652 -13.13 -12.39 3.61
N LEU A 653 -12.91 -11.35 4.43
CA LEU A 653 -13.08 -11.43 5.88
C LEU A 653 -14.53 -11.75 6.25
N PHE A 654 -15.52 -11.20 5.55
CA PHE A 654 -16.92 -11.53 5.76
C PHE A 654 -17.25 -12.98 5.43
N SER A 655 -16.72 -13.51 4.34
CA SER A 655 -16.86 -14.93 3.97
C SER A 655 -16.24 -15.84 5.03
N LEU A 656 -15.08 -15.45 5.58
CA LEU A 656 -14.45 -16.18 6.68
C LEU A 656 -15.30 -16.12 7.95
N MET A 657 -15.78 -14.94 8.35
CA MET A 657 -16.65 -14.78 9.52
C MET A 657 -17.93 -15.61 9.40
N ASP A 658 -18.57 -15.62 8.23
CA ASP A 658 -19.74 -16.47 7.95
C ASP A 658 -19.42 -17.97 8.07
N ARG A 659 -18.26 -18.40 7.55
CA ARG A 659 -17.78 -19.79 7.72
C ARG A 659 -17.55 -20.15 9.19
N LEU A 660 -16.95 -19.25 9.97
CA LEU A 660 -16.71 -19.44 11.41
C LEU A 660 -18.03 -19.56 12.19
N LEU A 661 -19.00 -18.70 11.88
CA LEU A 661 -20.34 -18.75 12.49
C LEU A 661 -21.06 -20.07 12.16
N LYS A 662 -21.01 -20.49 10.90
CA LYS A 662 -21.60 -21.77 10.45
C LYS A 662 -20.94 -22.99 11.10
N ARG A 663 -19.64 -22.94 11.40
CA ARG A 663 -18.93 -24.02 12.10
C ARG A 663 -19.45 -24.22 13.52
N GLU A 664 -19.87 -23.15 14.17
CA GLU A 664 -20.54 -23.17 15.49
C GLU A 664 -22.08 -23.29 15.35
N HIS A 665 -22.56 -23.77 14.19
CA HIS A 665 -23.98 -23.98 13.89
C HIS A 665 -24.88 -22.74 13.90
N LEU A 666 -24.29 -21.54 13.81
CA LEU A 666 -25.04 -20.28 13.71
C LEU A 666 -25.12 -19.79 12.26
N ASP A 667 -26.19 -20.19 11.56
CA ASP A 667 -26.47 -19.66 10.21
C ASP A 667 -27.25 -18.34 10.30
N LEU A 668 -26.57 -17.25 9.97
CA LEU A 668 -27.11 -15.89 9.92
C LEU A 668 -27.63 -15.51 8.52
N ARG A 669 -27.68 -16.43 7.55
CA ARG A 669 -28.19 -16.16 6.19
C ARG A 669 -27.50 -14.98 5.51
N LEU A 670 -26.19 -14.86 5.72
CA LEU A 670 -25.35 -13.82 5.14
C LEU A 670 -25.15 -14.04 3.64
N THR A 671 -24.88 -12.95 2.91
CA THR A 671 -24.66 -12.96 1.46
C THR A 671 -23.34 -12.27 1.12
N PRO A 672 -22.17 -12.81 1.53
CA PRO A 672 -20.89 -12.25 1.15
C PRO A 672 -20.65 -12.49 -0.36
N TYR A 673 -20.99 -11.49 -1.16
CA TYR A 673 -20.83 -11.55 -2.62
C TYR A 673 -19.35 -11.48 -3.01
N ARG A 674 -19.01 -12.02 -4.18
CA ARG A 674 -17.62 -12.11 -4.62
C ARG A 674 -17.12 -10.83 -5.29
N VAL A 675 -15.88 -10.45 -4.99
CA VAL A 675 -15.17 -9.32 -5.63
C VAL A 675 -13.76 -9.76 -6.01
N LEU A 676 -13.37 -9.42 -7.24
CA LEU A 676 -12.05 -9.70 -7.78
C LEU A 676 -11.49 -8.45 -8.48
N PRO A 677 -10.50 -7.76 -7.88
CA PRO A 677 -9.72 -6.77 -8.58
C PRO A 677 -8.97 -7.44 -9.73
N THR A 678 -9.04 -6.85 -10.92
CA THR A 678 -8.29 -7.32 -12.09
C THR A 678 -7.09 -6.42 -12.40
N ASN A 679 -7.08 -5.22 -11.82
CA ASN A 679 -6.00 -4.24 -11.81
C ASN A 679 -6.18 -3.32 -10.59
N VAL A 680 -5.29 -2.34 -10.40
CA VAL A 680 -5.40 -1.32 -9.33
C VAL A 680 -6.56 -0.35 -9.53
N ASP A 681 -7.09 -0.23 -10.75
CA ASP A 681 -8.17 0.69 -11.11
C ASP A 681 -9.40 -0.01 -11.71
N ASP A 682 -9.46 -1.35 -11.72
CA ASP A 682 -10.63 -2.07 -12.19
C ASP A 682 -10.82 -3.44 -11.54
N GLY A 683 -12.04 -3.97 -11.69
CA GLY A 683 -12.33 -5.35 -11.31
C GLY A 683 -13.76 -5.76 -11.56
N LEU A 684 -14.03 -6.99 -11.10
CA LEU A 684 -15.27 -7.71 -11.24
C LEU A 684 -15.96 -7.84 -9.89
N MET A 685 -17.28 -7.80 -9.88
CA MET A 685 -18.10 -8.01 -8.69
C MET A 685 -19.28 -8.91 -9.06
N GLU A 686 -19.69 -9.78 -8.17
CA GLU A 686 -20.93 -10.54 -8.32
C GLU A 686 -22.15 -9.62 -8.19
N CYS A 687 -23.17 -9.84 -9.03
CA CYS A 687 -24.42 -9.10 -8.98
C CYS A 687 -25.54 -9.98 -8.43
N ILE A 688 -25.87 -9.78 -7.16
CA ILE A 688 -26.97 -10.50 -6.51
C ILE A 688 -28.30 -10.02 -7.09
N LEU A 689 -29.10 -10.92 -7.66
CA LEU A 689 -30.40 -10.61 -8.24
C LEU A 689 -31.46 -11.65 -7.85
N PRO A 690 -32.72 -11.22 -7.64
CA PRO A 690 -33.17 -9.84 -7.53
C PRO A 690 -32.75 -9.19 -6.20
N SER A 691 -32.25 -7.95 -6.22
CA SER A 691 -32.00 -7.15 -5.01
C SER A 691 -32.31 -5.68 -5.24
N THR A 692 -32.74 -4.95 -4.20
CA THR A 692 -33.11 -3.53 -4.26
C THR A 692 -32.53 -2.78 -3.08
N ALA A 693 -32.05 -1.55 -3.28
CA ALA A 693 -31.55 -0.71 -2.18
C ALA A 693 -32.68 -0.32 -1.22
N LEU A 694 -32.41 -0.30 0.08
CA LEU A 694 -33.41 0.04 1.10
C LEU A 694 -34.00 1.43 0.88
N ALA A 695 -33.19 2.41 0.47
CA ALA A 695 -33.67 3.75 0.11
C ALA A 695 -34.80 3.69 -0.93
N LYS A 696 -34.61 2.90 -1.98
CA LYS A 696 -35.60 2.71 -3.04
C LYS A 696 -36.81 1.89 -2.57
N VAL A 697 -36.60 0.86 -1.75
CA VAL A 697 -37.70 0.09 -1.14
C VAL A 697 -38.62 1.00 -0.33
N LEU A 698 -38.03 1.90 0.47
CA LEU A 698 -38.78 2.84 1.30
C LEU A 698 -39.46 3.93 0.46
N GLU A 699 -38.83 4.40 -0.61
CA GLU A 699 -39.44 5.34 -1.55
C GLU A 699 -40.69 4.75 -2.24
N GLU A 700 -40.60 3.52 -2.75
CA GLU A 700 -41.67 2.88 -3.53
C GLU A 700 -42.77 2.25 -2.65
N HIS A 701 -42.40 1.63 -1.52
CA HIS A 701 -43.33 0.85 -0.68
C HIS A 701 -43.63 1.44 0.69
N ARG A 702 -42.89 2.49 1.11
CA ARG A 702 -42.92 3.14 2.45
C ARG A 702 -42.50 2.27 3.63
N SER A 703 -42.48 0.96 3.49
CA SER A 703 -42.12 0.01 4.55
C SER A 703 -41.51 -1.26 3.96
N ILE A 704 -40.49 -1.78 4.64
CA ILE A 704 -39.83 -3.05 4.30
C ILE A 704 -40.82 -4.22 4.31
N HIS A 705 -41.75 -4.26 5.27
CA HIS A 705 -42.78 -5.31 5.34
C HIS A 705 -43.65 -5.37 4.08
N ARG A 706 -44.05 -4.21 3.54
CA ARG A 706 -44.90 -4.15 2.34
C ARG A 706 -44.18 -4.66 1.10
N TYR A 707 -42.90 -4.37 0.98
CA TYR A 707 -42.06 -4.92 -0.07
C TYR A 707 -41.97 -6.44 0.04
N LEU A 708 -41.64 -6.98 1.22
CA LEU A 708 -41.55 -8.43 1.43
C LEU A 708 -42.91 -9.14 1.24
N ALA A 709 -44.01 -8.53 1.69
CA ALA A 709 -45.36 -9.06 1.53
C ALA A 709 -45.81 -9.13 0.07
N GLN A 710 -45.26 -8.31 -0.82
CA GLN A 710 -45.56 -8.37 -2.26
C GLN A 710 -45.07 -9.68 -2.89
N PHE A 711 -43.94 -10.21 -2.43
CA PHE A 711 -43.34 -11.44 -2.97
C PHE A 711 -43.72 -12.67 -2.14
N HIS A 712 -43.87 -12.52 -0.83
CA HIS A 712 -44.16 -13.62 0.10
C HIS A 712 -45.29 -13.26 1.09
N PRO A 713 -46.53 -13.09 0.61
CA PRO A 713 -47.66 -12.73 1.47
C PRO A 713 -48.05 -13.88 2.41
N ASP A 714 -48.36 -13.54 3.65
CA ASP A 714 -48.99 -14.43 4.63
C ASP A 714 -50.03 -13.65 5.46
N PRO A 715 -51.33 -13.80 5.16
CA PRO A 715 -52.39 -13.09 5.89
C PRO A 715 -52.51 -13.47 7.37
N SER A 716 -51.94 -14.61 7.78
CA SER A 716 -51.99 -15.07 9.18
C SER A 716 -50.89 -14.44 10.06
N SER A 717 -49.87 -13.86 9.43
CA SER A 717 -48.74 -13.22 10.10
C SER A 717 -49.07 -11.77 10.51
N PRO A 718 -48.61 -11.27 11.67
CA PRO A 718 -48.87 -9.90 12.15
C PRO A 718 -48.49 -8.80 11.16
N PHE A 719 -47.51 -9.06 10.29
CA PHE A 719 -47.00 -8.11 9.30
C PHE A 719 -47.40 -8.44 7.87
N GLY A 720 -48.21 -9.48 7.64
CA GLY A 720 -48.61 -9.91 6.31
C GLY A 720 -47.52 -10.61 5.50
N VAL A 721 -46.41 -10.99 6.13
CA VAL A 721 -45.22 -11.60 5.51
C VAL A 721 -44.97 -12.98 6.12
N LYS A 722 -44.57 -13.97 5.31
CA LYS A 722 -44.14 -15.28 5.80
C LYS A 722 -43.06 -15.14 6.90
N ALA A 723 -43.23 -15.88 8.00
CA ALA A 723 -42.33 -15.82 9.14
C ALA A 723 -40.87 -16.15 8.79
N GLU A 724 -40.63 -17.08 7.88
CA GLU A 724 -39.28 -17.48 7.42
C GLU A 724 -38.51 -16.35 6.73
N VAL A 725 -39.21 -15.49 5.99
CA VAL A 725 -38.62 -14.33 5.29
C VAL A 725 -38.22 -13.26 6.30
N LEU A 726 -39.07 -13.02 7.30
CA LEU A 726 -38.75 -12.10 8.40
C LEU A 726 -37.60 -12.63 9.28
N ASP A 727 -37.55 -13.95 9.54
CA ASP A 727 -36.42 -14.56 10.26
C ASP A 727 -35.11 -14.43 9.47
N THR A 728 -35.16 -14.59 8.14
CA THR A 728 -34.00 -14.36 7.25
C THR A 728 -33.52 -12.90 7.31
N PHE A 729 -34.44 -11.94 7.35
CA PHE A 729 -34.12 -10.53 7.55
C PHE A 729 -33.46 -10.27 8.90
N VAL A 730 -34.05 -10.80 9.98
CA VAL A 730 -33.52 -10.67 11.35
C VAL A 730 -32.11 -11.25 11.47
N ARG A 731 -31.89 -12.45 10.92
CA ARG A 731 -30.58 -13.13 10.93
C ARG A 731 -29.51 -12.38 10.16
N SER A 732 -29.80 -12.01 8.91
CA SER A 732 -28.85 -11.31 8.05
C SER A 732 -28.52 -9.93 8.60
N CYS A 733 -29.53 -9.23 9.12
CA CYS A 733 -29.34 -7.97 9.84
C CYS A 733 -28.41 -8.13 11.06
N ALA A 734 -28.63 -9.14 11.91
CA ALA A 734 -27.78 -9.38 13.08
C ALA A 734 -26.32 -9.60 12.69
N GLY A 735 -26.06 -10.46 11.71
CA GLY A 735 -24.69 -10.76 11.29
C GLY A 735 -23.97 -9.57 10.67
N TYR A 736 -24.60 -8.84 9.74
CA TYR A 736 -23.97 -7.65 9.15
C TYR A 736 -23.74 -6.53 10.19
N CYS A 737 -24.64 -6.34 11.16
CA CYS A 737 -24.43 -5.38 12.26
C CYS A 737 -23.16 -5.71 13.07
N VAL A 738 -22.96 -6.98 13.43
CA VAL A 738 -21.78 -7.42 14.19
C VAL A 738 -20.50 -7.33 13.35
N MET A 739 -20.53 -7.82 12.11
CA MET A 739 -19.35 -7.86 11.25
C MET A 739 -18.88 -6.48 10.84
N THR A 740 -19.81 -5.55 10.55
CA THR A 740 -19.47 -4.15 10.27
C THR A 740 -18.99 -3.40 11.49
N TYR A 741 -19.47 -3.74 12.70
CA TYR A 741 -18.94 -3.20 13.95
C TYR A 741 -17.50 -3.63 14.19
N ILE A 742 -17.19 -4.93 14.06
CA ILE A 742 -15.85 -5.49 14.26
C ILE A 742 -14.85 -4.86 13.30
N LEU A 743 -15.16 -4.80 12.00
CA LEU A 743 -14.26 -4.21 11.00
C LEU A 743 -14.29 -2.68 10.95
N GLY A 744 -15.21 -2.04 11.70
CA GLY A 744 -15.36 -0.59 11.72
C GLY A 744 -15.72 0.00 10.35
N VAL A 745 -16.63 -0.64 9.62
CA VAL A 745 -17.08 -0.18 8.28
C VAL A 745 -17.87 1.12 8.41
N GLY A 746 -17.44 2.15 7.70
CA GLY A 746 -18.02 3.50 7.66
C GLY A 746 -19.09 3.69 6.58
N ASP A 747 -19.65 4.89 6.53
CA ASP A 747 -20.56 5.36 5.46
C ASP A 747 -21.71 4.40 5.10
N ARG A 748 -22.40 3.86 6.11
CA ARG A 748 -23.60 3.02 5.91
C ARG A 748 -24.84 3.91 5.87
N HIS A 749 -25.29 4.24 4.66
CA HIS A 749 -26.58 4.87 4.37
C HIS A 749 -27.50 3.90 3.63
N LEU A 750 -28.79 4.25 3.50
CA LEU A 750 -29.83 3.37 2.98
C LEU A 750 -29.62 2.93 1.51
N ASP A 751 -28.79 3.62 0.74
CA ASP A 751 -28.44 3.19 -0.63
C ASP A 751 -27.36 2.09 -0.65
N ASN A 752 -26.54 2.00 0.41
CA ASN A 752 -25.48 0.98 0.55
C ASN A 752 -25.99 -0.30 1.23
N LEU A 753 -27.29 -0.37 1.51
CA LEU A 753 -27.97 -1.52 2.10
C LEU A 753 -28.92 -2.09 1.06
N LEU A 754 -28.68 -3.32 0.61
CA LEU A 754 -29.51 -4.01 -0.36
C LEU A 754 -30.36 -5.08 0.33
N LEU A 755 -31.58 -5.24 -0.15
CA LEU A 755 -32.55 -6.22 0.30
C LEU A 755 -33.00 -7.09 -0.86
N THR A 756 -33.01 -8.40 -0.64
CA THR A 756 -33.58 -9.40 -1.56
C THR A 756 -35.05 -9.67 -1.21
N PRO A 757 -35.89 -10.08 -2.19
CA PRO A 757 -37.29 -10.44 -1.93
C PRO A 757 -37.49 -11.51 -0.87
N ASP A 758 -36.55 -12.44 -0.70
CA ASP A 758 -36.60 -13.51 0.29
C ASP A 758 -36.03 -13.11 1.66
N GLY A 759 -35.73 -11.82 1.85
CA GLY A 759 -35.44 -11.23 3.15
C GLY A 759 -33.96 -11.13 3.50
N ARG A 760 -33.01 -11.55 2.67
CA ARG A 760 -31.58 -11.33 2.96
C ARG A 760 -31.23 -9.85 2.80
N LEU A 761 -30.80 -9.24 3.90
CA LEU A 761 -30.18 -7.92 3.95
C LEU A 761 -28.67 -8.07 3.79
N PHE A 762 -28.04 -7.26 2.93
CA PHE A 762 -26.59 -7.24 2.79
C PHE A 762 -26.07 -5.85 2.46
N HIS A 763 -24.82 -5.59 2.82
CA HIS A 763 -24.17 -4.30 2.65
C HIS A 763 -23.30 -4.31 1.39
N ILE A 764 -23.22 -3.17 0.69
CA ILE A 764 -22.35 -2.98 -0.48
C ILE A 764 -21.46 -1.74 -0.31
N ASP A 765 -20.42 -1.60 -1.14
CA ASP A 765 -19.51 -0.44 -1.20
C ASP A 765 -18.71 -0.27 0.11
N PHE A 766 -17.50 -0.82 0.21
CA PHE A 766 -16.71 -0.81 1.45
C PHE A 766 -15.55 0.19 1.45
N GLY A 767 -15.69 1.31 0.73
CA GLY A 767 -14.65 2.33 0.60
C GLY A 767 -14.21 3.05 1.88
N PHE A 768 -14.86 2.81 3.03
CA PHE A 768 -14.46 3.34 4.33
C PHE A 768 -14.44 2.21 5.36
N ILE A 769 -13.27 1.87 5.89
CA ILE A 769 -13.09 0.80 6.89
C ILE A 769 -12.26 1.26 8.10
N LEU A 770 -12.17 0.41 9.13
CA LEU A 770 -11.28 0.60 10.27
C LEU A 770 -11.50 1.94 11.00
N GLY A 771 -12.77 2.34 11.11
CA GLY A 771 -13.21 3.51 11.86
C GLY A 771 -13.05 4.85 11.13
N THR A 772 -12.66 4.84 9.85
CA THR A 772 -12.83 6.02 8.98
C THR A 772 -14.31 6.15 8.64
N ASP A 773 -14.92 7.28 8.96
CA ASP A 773 -16.31 7.56 8.59
C ASP A 773 -16.44 9.03 8.18
N PRO A 774 -17.09 9.35 7.04
CA PRO A 774 -17.32 10.73 6.65
C PRO A 774 -18.28 11.46 7.60
N LYS A 775 -19.06 10.75 8.43
CA LYS A 775 -20.00 11.35 9.38
C LYS A 775 -19.27 11.69 10.69
N PRO A 776 -19.47 12.89 11.26
CA PRO A 776 -18.74 13.34 12.46
C PRO A 776 -19.10 12.56 13.74
N PHE A 777 -20.27 11.93 13.80
CA PHE A 777 -20.73 11.13 14.95
C PHE A 777 -21.52 9.92 14.45
N PRO A 778 -20.85 8.89 13.92
CA PRO A 778 -21.54 7.69 13.47
C PRO A 778 -22.07 6.89 14.67
N PRO A 779 -23.25 6.25 14.56
CA PRO A 779 -23.69 5.32 15.60
C PRO A 779 -22.66 4.18 15.73
N PRO A 780 -22.48 3.63 16.94
CA PRO A 780 -21.45 2.63 17.19
C PRO A 780 -21.71 1.35 16.41
N VAL A 781 -22.97 0.91 16.31
CA VAL A 781 -23.42 -0.17 15.43
C VAL A 781 -24.27 0.42 14.31
N LYS A 782 -24.08 -0.09 13.08
CA LYS A 782 -24.80 0.39 11.89
C LYS A 782 -26.21 -0.22 11.84
N LEU A 783 -27.12 0.31 12.67
CA LEU A 783 -28.52 -0.07 12.77
C LEU A 783 -29.39 1.18 12.56
N CYS A 784 -30.30 1.17 11.59
CA CYS A 784 -31.21 2.29 11.34
C CYS A 784 -32.64 2.03 11.82
N GLY A 785 -33.44 3.09 11.97
CA GLY A 785 -34.80 3.01 12.52
C GLY A 785 -35.72 2.15 11.67
N GLU A 786 -35.56 2.22 10.35
CA GLU A 786 -36.34 1.45 9.40
C GLU A 786 -36.07 -0.06 9.51
N MET A 787 -34.86 -0.46 9.90
CA MET A 787 -34.51 -1.86 10.19
C MET A 787 -35.17 -2.33 11.49
N VAL A 788 -35.19 -1.48 12.53
CA VAL A 788 -35.85 -1.79 13.82
C VAL A 788 -37.38 -1.86 13.64
N ASP A 789 -37.95 -0.94 12.88
CA ASP A 789 -39.37 -0.92 12.53
C ASP A 789 -39.75 -2.17 11.73
N ALA A 790 -38.87 -2.65 10.83
CA ALA A 790 -39.05 -3.91 10.10
C ALA A 790 -39.00 -5.16 10.99
N MET A 791 -38.54 -5.04 12.24
CA MET A 791 -38.65 -6.11 13.24
C MET A 791 -39.90 -5.95 14.11
N GLY A 792 -40.68 -4.88 13.94
CA GLY A 792 -41.83 -4.57 14.78
C GLY A 792 -41.52 -3.65 15.95
N GLY A 793 -40.38 -2.96 15.94
CA GLY A 793 -39.96 -2.02 16.99
C GLY A 793 -39.05 -2.65 18.06
N ALA A 794 -38.47 -1.81 18.92
CA ALA A 794 -37.49 -2.22 19.93
C ALA A 794 -38.06 -3.17 21.01
N ASP A 795 -39.36 -3.12 21.29
CA ASP A 795 -40.01 -4.00 22.27
C ASP A 795 -40.44 -5.37 21.68
N SER A 796 -40.29 -5.55 20.37
CA SER A 796 -40.78 -6.72 19.65
C SER A 796 -40.02 -8.01 19.99
N PRO A 797 -40.65 -9.19 19.86
CA PRO A 797 -39.95 -10.46 20.00
C PRO A 797 -38.87 -10.66 18.92
N ALA A 798 -39.07 -10.14 17.70
CA ALA A 798 -38.08 -10.24 16.63
C ALA A 798 -36.84 -9.39 16.91
N TYR A 799 -37.00 -8.19 17.49
CA TYR A 799 -35.86 -7.38 17.93
C TYR A 799 -35.08 -8.05 19.08
N ARG A 800 -35.77 -8.68 20.04
CA ARG A 800 -35.11 -9.49 21.08
C ARG A 800 -34.33 -10.66 20.48
N ARG A 801 -34.90 -11.32 19.46
CA ARG A 801 -34.21 -12.38 18.71
C ARG A 801 -32.98 -11.85 17.98
N PHE A 802 -33.08 -10.69 17.33
CA PHE A 802 -31.96 -9.97 16.71
C PHE A 802 -30.83 -9.71 17.71
N CYS A 803 -31.14 -9.14 18.88
CA CYS A 803 -30.12 -8.87 19.91
C CYS A 803 -29.43 -10.15 20.40
N SER A 804 -30.20 -11.22 20.62
CA SER A 804 -29.66 -12.53 21.02
C SER A 804 -28.69 -13.09 19.96
N LEU A 805 -29.09 -13.08 18.68
CA LEU A 805 -28.25 -13.56 17.58
C LEU A 805 -26.99 -12.71 17.43
N ALA A 806 -27.09 -11.39 17.59
CA ALA A 806 -25.95 -10.48 17.52
C ALA A 806 -24.94 -10.72 18.65
N CYS A 807 -25.41 -10.95 19.89
CA CYS A 807 -24.54 -11.27 21.01
C CYS A 807 -23.84 -12.62 20.83
N GLU A 808 -24.57 -13.64 20.38
CA GLU A 808 -24.04 -14.97 20.10
C GLU A 808 -22.98 -14.92 18.99
N ALA A 809 -23.30 -14.25 17.88
CA ALA A 809 -22.37 -14.04 16.77
C ALA A 809 -21.10 -13.29 17.20
N TYR A 810 -21.24 -12.25 18.02
CA TYR A 810 -20.10 -11.49 18.54
C TYR A 810 -19.15 -12.38 19.35
N ASN A 811 -19.68 -13.18 20.28
CA ASN A 811 -18.86 -14.09 21.09
C ASN A 811 -18.20 -15.21 20.26
N ILE A 812 -18.89 -15.76 19.26
CA ILE A 812 -18.30 -16.75 18.35
C ILE A 812 -17.12 -16.14 17.58
N LEU A 813 -17.28 -14.94 17.03
CA LEU A 813 -16.21 -14.25 16.31
C LEU A 813 -15.05 -13.84 17.22
N ARG A 814 -15.33 -13.44 18.47
CA ARG A 814 -14.30 -13.15 19.49
C ARG A 814 -13.41 -14.35 19.80
N LYS A 815 -13.97 -15.57 19.86
CA LYS A 815 -13.18 -16.80 20.05
C LYS A 815 -12.17 -17.05 18.92
N SER A 816 -12.45 -16.50 17.73
CA SER A 816 -11.58 -16.58 16.55
C SER A 816 -10.74 -15.31 16.33
N ALA A 817 -10.61 -14.44 17.34
CA ALA A 817 -9.91 -13.17 17.23
C ALA A 817 -8.44 -13.30 16.80
N SER A 818 -7.74 -14.33 17.28
CA SER A 818 -6.34 -14.57 16.91
C SER A 818 -6.16 -14.76 15.40
N LEU A 819 -7.07 -15.47 14.75
CA LEU A 819 -7.08 -15.64 13.29
C LEU A 819 -7.37 -14.32 12.59
N LEU A 820 -8.43 -13.60 12.99
CA LEU A 820 -8.81 -12.33 12.38
C LEU A 820 -7.69 -11.28 12.49
N LEU A 821 -7.06 -11.18 13.66
CA LEU A 821 -5.92 -10.28 13.89
C LEU A 821 -4.69 -10.69 13.08
N SER A 822 -4.40 -11.99 12.97
CA SER A 822 -3.28 -12.48 12.16
C SER A 822 -3.47 -12.17 10.67
N LEU A 823 -4.68 -12.37 10.14
CA LEU A 823 -5.01 -12.04 8.76
C LEU A 823 -4.88 -10.54 8.49
N ALA A 824 -5.41 -9.70 9.39
CA ALA A 824 -5.25 -8.26 9.29
C ALA A 824 -3.77 -7.84 9.35
N HIS A 825 -2.96 -8.51 10.19
CA HIS A 825 -1.55 -8.19 10.35
C HIS A 825 -0.73 -8.54 9.10
N LEU A 826 -1.08 -9.61 8.40
CA LEU A 826 -0.47 -9.96 7.10
C LEU A 826 -0.79 -8.95 5.99
N MET A 827 -1.86 -8.18 6.12
CA MET A 827 -2.23 -7.13 5.16
C MET A 827 -1.51 -5.79 5.41
N ALA A 828 -0.76 -5.66 6.52
CA ALA A 828 -0.14 -4.40 6.93
C ALA A 828 0.83 -3.82 5.88
N GLY A 829 1.47 -4.66 5.07
CA GLY A 829 2.41 -4.26 4.01
C GLY A 829 1.78 -4.15 2.62
N SER A 830 0.45 -4.24 2.51
CA SER A 830 -0.26 -4.10 1.23
C SER A 830 -0.28 -2.65 0.75
N SER A 831 -0.44 -2.44 -0.56
CA SER A 831 -0.55 -1.11 -1.17
C SER A 831 -2.00 -0.59 -1.22
N ILE A 832 -2.86 -1.08 -0.32
CA ILE A 832 -4.24 -0.62 -0.17
C ILE A 832 -4.24 0.71 0.59
N PRO A 833 -4.79 1.81 0.05
CA PRO A 833 -4.63 3.17 0.61
C PRO A 833 -4.96 3.30 2.09
N ASP A 834 -6.14 2.83 2.53
CA ASP A 834 -6.63 2.97 3.91
C ASP A 834 -5.83 2.13 4.92
N ILE A 835 -5.22 1.03 4.47
CA ILE A 835 -4.44 0.12 5.33
C ILE A 835 -2.98 0.57 5.39
N HIS A 836 -2.42 0.96 4.24
CA HIS A 836 -1.05 1.43 4.12
C HIS A 836 -0.80 2.71 4.93
N ALA A 837 -1.81 3.59 5.04
CA ALA A 837 -1.68 4.85 5.76
C ALA A 837 -1.42 4.67 7.26
N ALA A 838 -2.00 3.65 7.91
CA ALA A 838 -1.84 3.44 9.35
C ALA A 838 -2.13 1.98 9.77
N PRO A 839 -1.28 1.00 9.41
CA PRO A 839 -1.56 -0.41 9.62
C PRO A 839 -1.59 -0.80 11.10
N GLU A 840 -0.76 -0.18 11.94
CA GLU A 840 -0.77 -0.44 13.39
C GLU A 840 -2.06 0.09 14.05
N THR A 841 -2.50 1.29 13.67
CA THR A 841 -3.75 1.88 14.14
C THR A 841 -4.96 1.06 13.71
N ALA A 842 -4.94 0.53 12.49
CA ALA A 842 -5.98 -0.38 11.98
C ALA A 842 -6.11 -1.64 12.85
N LEU A 843 -4.99 -2.28 13.18
CA LEU A 843 -4.95 -3.45 14.04
C LEU A 843 -5.43 -3.15 15.46
N LEU A 844 -4.97 -2.04 16.04
CA LEU A 844 -5.38 -1.60 17.37
C LEU A 844 -6.89 -1.37 17.43
N LYS A 845 -7.47 -0.67 16.44
CA LYS A 845 -8.92 -0.46 16.37
C LYS A 845 -9.70 -1.77 16.27
N LEU A 846 -9.24 -2.71 15.42
CA LEU A 846 -9.87 -4.03 15.30
C LEU A 846 -9.84 -4.79 16.64
N GLN A 847 -8.70 -4.73 17.34
CA GLN A 847 -8.53 -5.34 18.66
C GLN A 847 -9.44 -4.70 19.72
N GLU A 848 -9.54 -3.37 19.74
CA GLU A 848 -10.42 -2.63 20.65
C GLU A 848 -11.90 -3.02 20.45
N LYS A 849 -12.33 -3.25 19.21
CA LYS A 849 -13.70 -3.69 18.89
C LYS A 849 -14.00 -5.11 19.37
N LEU A 850 -12.99 -5.98 19.44
CA LEU A 850 -13.16 -7.37 19.89
C LEU A 850 -13.25 -7.50 21.42
N ARG A 851 -12.83 -6.48 22.18
CA ARG A 851 -12.89 -6.45 23.66
C ARG A 851 -12.45 -7.77 24.29
N LEU A 852 -11.22 -8.20 23.99
CA LEU A 852 -10.62 -9.43 24.52
C LEU A 852 -10.32 -9.35 26.03
N ASP A 853 -10.45 -8.16 26.61
CA ASP A 853 -10.39 -7.89 28.05
C ASP A 853 -11.62 -8.39 28.82
N LEU A 854 -12.75 -8.60 28.14
CA LEU A 854 -14.01 -9.05 28.73
C LEU A 854 -14.18 -10.57 28.64
N ASP A 855 -14.91 -11.15 29.59
CA ASP A 855 -15.41 -12.53 29.46
C ASP A 855 -16.67 -12.59 28.56
N ASP A 856 -17.14 -13.79 28.25
CA ASP A 856 -18.24 -14.00 27.29
C ASP A 856 -19.56 -13.34 27.76
N GLU A 857 -19.84 -13.32 29.07
CA GLU A 857 -21.03 -12.70 29.63
C GLU A 857 -20.95 -11.17 29.55
N SER A 858 -19.88 -10.56 30.06
CA SER A 858 -19.70 -9.10 30.01
C SER A 858 -19.61 -8.58 28.57
N ALA A 859 -19.06 -9.35 27.64
CA ALA A 859 -19.01 -8.99 26.23
C ALA A 859 -20.39 -9.02 25.55
N ALA A 860 -21.27 -9.95 25.95
CA ALA A 860 -22.66 -9.97 25.48
C ALA A 860 -23.43 -8.75 26.00
N GLU A 861 -23.27 -8.40 27.28
CA GLU A 861 -23.85 -7.19 27.87
C GLU A 861 -23.36 -5.92 27.16
N TRP A 862 -22.05 -5.84 26.87
CA TRP A 862 -21.45 -4.76 26.11
C TRP A 862 -22.09 -4.63 24.71
N MET A 863 -22.21 -5.73 23.97
CA MET A 863 -22.84 -5.72 22.65
C MET A 863 -24.31 -5.29 22.74
N GLN A 864 -25.05 -5.78 23.72
CA GLN A 864 -26.44 -5.41 23.94
C GLN A 864 -26.60 -3.91 24.25
N GLN A 865 -25.70 -3.35 25.08
CA GLN A 865 -25.68 -1.90 25.35
C GLN A 865 -25.46 -1.11 24.06
N LEU A 866 -24.51 -1.50 23.23
CA LEU A 866 -24.24 -0.82 21.96
C LEU A 866 -25.42 -0.87 20.98
N LEU A 867 -26.15 -1.99 20.93
CA LEU A 867 -27.36 -2.12 20.12
C LEU A 867 -28.47 -1.21 20.62
N ASN A 868 -28.66 -1.12 21.95
CA ASN A 868 -29.65 -0.23 22.56
C ASN A 868 -29.29 1.25 22.35
N GLU A 869 -28.03 1.64 22.51
CA GLU A 869 -27.55 2.99 22.20
C GLU A 869 -27.76 3.35 20.73
N SER A 870 -27.45 2.42 19.83
CA SER A 870 -27.67 2.63 18.39
C SER A 870 -29.16 2.73 18.05
N ALA A 871 -30.02 1.96 18.73
CA ALA A 871 -31.46 2.01 18.54
C ALA A 871 -32.11 3.28 19.13
N THR A 872 -31.55 3.84 20.20
CA THR A 872 -32.08 5.03 20.90
C THR A 872 -31.53 6.35 20.35
N ALA A 873 -30.32 6.35 19.77
CA ALA A 873 -29.77 7.49 19.02
C ALA A 873 -30.64 7.90 17.81
N LEU A 874 -31.58 7.04 17.43
CA LEU A 874 -32.57 7.22 16.36
C LEU A 874 -33.76 8.09 16.78
N MET A 875 -33.53 9.30 17.31
CA MET A 875 -34.60 10.31 17.30
C MET A 875 -34.67 10.98 15.90
N PRO A 876 -35.79 10.89 15.17
CA PRO A 876 -35.83 11.10 13.71
C PRO A 876 -35.51 12.50 13.17
N GLN A 877 -35.47 13.54 14.02
CA GLN A 877 -35.47 14.94 13.54
C GLN A 877 -34.08 15.52 13.21
N ILE A 878 -32.99 14.92 13.72
CA ILE A 878 -31.63 15.48 13.58
C ILE A 878 -30.88 14.87 12.38
N MET A 879 -31.19 13.63 12.00
CA MET A 879 -30.45 12.88 10.98
C MET A 879 -30.96 13.13 9.55
N GLU A 880 -32.27 13.36 9.39
CA GLU A 880 -32.86 13.64 8.08
C GLU A 880 -32.55 15.08 7.59
N THR A 881 -32.39 16.02 8.52
CA THR A 881 -32.02 17.41 8.23
C THR A 881 -30.54 17.56 7.88
N THR A 882 -29.66 16.85 8.58
CA THR A 882 -28.22 16.87 8.33
C THR A 882 -27.83 16.15 7.04
N HIS A 883 -28.50 15.05 6.68
CA HIS A 883 -28.26 14.35 5.42
C HIS A 883 -28.73 15.14 4.18
N ARG A 884 -29.88 15.83 4.27
CA ARG A 884 -30.34 16.73 3.20
C ARG A 884 -29.45 17.96 3.04
N TRP A 885 -28.92 18.50 4.15
CA TRP A 885 -27.96 19.61 4.10
C TRP A 885 -26.63 19.21 3.48
N ALA A 886 -26.09 18.03 3.82
CA ALA A 886 -24.83 17.55 3.26
C ALA A 886 -24.93 17.21 1.75
N GLN A 887 -26.11 16.79 1.26
CA GLN A 887 -26.37 16.61 -0.18
C GLN A 887 -26.66 17.92 -0.92
N TYR A 888 -27.15 18.96 -0.24
CA TYR A 888 -27.37 20.28 -0.86
C TYR A 888 -26.07 21.08 -1.05
N TRP A 889 -25.02 20.73 -0.31
CA TRP A 889 -23.69 21.37 -0.37
C TRP A 889 -22.67 20.62 -1.25
N ARG A 890 -23.05 19.45 -1.79
CA ARG A 890 -22.33 18.73 -2.85
C ARG A 890 -22.98 19.03 -4.20
#